data_AF-A0A6I1FEY2-F1
#
_entry.id   AF-A0A6I1FEY2-F1
#
_cell.length_a   1.000
_cell.length_b   1.000
_cell.length_c   1.000
_cell.angle_alpha   90.00
_cell.angle_beta   90.00
_cell.angle_gamma   90.00
#
_symmetry.space_group_name_H-M   'P 1'
#
loop_
_entity.id
_entity.type
_entity.pdbx_description
1 polymer ?
#
loop_
_entity_poly.entity_id
_entity_poly.type
_entity_poly.pdbx_seq_one_letter_code
_entity_poly.pdbx_strand_id
1 'polypeptide(L)'
;MKKITASLAVIVLFFTLTIQASAQSFNDANSHWAAKEIQALVDAGVINGYDDGTFRPYTQVKRGQFVAFLVRALDLPPGDSAFKDVPRGSSLYKEIAAAKKAGLMEGTIDGYALANDPVTRSDVAVMLDRAMQLKGNYPTKAKLTYKDTADITRYAYESVQRMTHYGLIKGTADNEFLPKKIATRGESAVFVYRMMEKLDLFSGDKDPVDIPKPSDSSEVVVPVNDSQYIKVRMNTRGVPLTYDKYTTDGHIRSTDHHYYYHMGNASKPLGSLRVTLRKLDNGDVFVFTKFIHNGDNTYSASVIVPFQQSTDYSLAKYESFGKVDQSHDGTFGVDKTSHPVGILSAKKGNTVTNEMMMGKNYISLHRQKNYGNGQSSVLRELVNEYESYQIYTDAQRNLVTAHVNMSVKGKAISENWVLLSSKKLFADNTNRDDWFERTIKEYSSINNWLTADGAYTKLPWSIEPGYQMGYGRNIGRLQGGIYLTAYTGNKERYLQDLVLNAIADLDVFSGGAVTAGRTPIFKTEYTSTWLKGTYGTTAPYVDTRHNENAALFLKNASEILDIPQLAEANLRYADFLVQQKAIGNIIRVSPSSHLIADYYAPGSQKTHVSLNHALGEMRFLLETYKQTKNETYFKTARELKAGIENLHPRWIRTDRAGDLWYQVNGNFQFTGNDYDWLTLMDLLLGQIAFEENGLPRSTIFDKMIRSKAQYLVDNNIEIKSQIVLLLEQQGFGDIVKSASASAKARGQKLDLDELPKDELDLLAE
;
A
#
# COMPACT_ATOMS: atom_id res chain seq x y z
N MET A 1 48.36 77.73 5.08
CA MET A 1 48.19 76.59 4.15
C MET A 1 48.22 75.29 4.95
N LYS A 2 47.09 74.56 5.00
CA LYS A 2 46.99 73.08 4.89
C LYS A 2 45.53 72.70 5.18
N LYS A 3 44.86 72.23 4.12
CA LYS A 3 43.45 71.83 4.10
C LYS A 3 43.31 70.44 4.72
N ILE A 4 42.27 70.25 5.52
CA ILE A 4 41.84 68.97 6.08
C ILE A 4 41.06 68.23 4.98
N THR A 5 41.52 67.04 4.62
CA THR A 5 40.83 66.13 3.69
C THR A 5 39.84 65.26 4.46
N ALA A 6 38.55 65.42 4.14
CA ALA A 6 37.49 64.49 4.52
C ALA A 6 37.40 63.37 3.46
N SER A 7 37.54 62.11 3.90
CA SER A 7 37.35 60.93 3.03
C SER A 7 35.88 60.49 3.08
N LEU A 8 35.28 60.41 1.90
CA LEU A 8 33.90 60.03 1.62
C LEU A 8 33.74 58.51 1.75
N ALA A 9 32.84 58.04 2.61
CA ALA A 9 32.43 56.64 2.67
C ALA A 9 31.39 56.36 1.58
N VAL A 10 31.70 55.46 0.65
CA VAL A 10 30.75 54.96 -0.36
C VAL A 10 30.04 53.75 0.22
N ILE A 11 28.77 53.95 0.61
CA ILE A 11 27.83 52.88 0.94
C ILE A 11 27.18 52.42 -0.37
N VAL A 12 27.47 51.19 -0.82
CA VAL A 12 26.74 50.54 -1.92
C VAL A 12 25.63 49.69 -1.30
N LEU A 13 24.40 50.22 -1.32
CA LEU A 13 23.19 49.45 -1.01
C LEU A 13 22.84 48.58 -2.24
N PHE A 14 22.96 47.25 -2.11
CA PHE A 14 22.34 46.33 -3.05
C PHE A 14 20.86 46.15 -2.67
N PHE A 15 19.97 46.84 -3.38
CA PHE A 15 18.55 46.52 -3.37
C PHE A 15 18.34 45.24 -4.20
N THR A 16 18.12 44.11 -3.55
CA THR A 16 17.54 42.93 -4.20
C THR A 16 16.05 43.18 -4.38
N LEU A 17 15.64 43.52 -5.61
CA LEU A 17 14.24 43.50 -6.01
C LEU A 17 13.76 42.05 -5.97
N THR A 18 13.00 41.68 -4.93
CA THR A 18 12.22 40.45 -4.91
C THR A 18 11.05 40.62 -5.87
N ILE A 19 11.09 39.92 -7.00
CA ILE A 19 9.92 39.82 -7.88
C ILE A 19 8.90 38.94 -7.17
N GLN A 20 7.88 39.55 -6.58
CA GLN A 20 6.66 38.85 -6.17
C GLN A 20 5.98 38.33 -7.44
N ALA A 21 5.98 37.02 -7.67
CA ALA A 21 5.12 36.40 -8.66
C ALA A 21 3.66 36.48 -8.15
N SER A 22 2.93 37.51 -8.59
CA SER A 22 1.47 37.52 -8.48
C SER A 22 0.90 36.44 -9.40
N ALA A 23 -0.10 35.68 -8.96
CA ALA A 23 -0.87 34.82 -9.86
C ALA A 23 -1.37 35.66 -11.05
N GLN A 24 -0.86 35.37 -12.24
CA GLN A 24 -1.17 36.13 -13.44
C GLN A 24 -2.60 35.79 -13.86
N SER A 25 -3.53 36.73 -13.64
CA SER A 25 -4.90 36.62 -14.16
C SER A 25 -5.02 37.39 -15.47
N PHE A 26 -5.84 36.88 -16.39
CA PHE A 26 -5.99 37.45 -17.73
C PHE A 26 -7.38 38.06 -17.89
N ASN A 27 -7.43 39.37 -18.14
CA ASN A 27 -8.69 40.12 -18.23
C ASN A 27 -9.65 39.55 -19.30
N ASP A 28 -9.12 38.93 -20.35
CA ASP A 28 -9.87 38.36 -21.47
C ASP A 28 -10.20 36.87 -21.32
N ALA A 29 -9.74 36.21 -20.25
CA ALA A 29 -10.05 34.80 -19.96
C ALA A 29 -10.87 34.60 -18.68
N ASN A 30 -10.94 35.58 -17.78
CA ASN A 30 -11.63 35.45 -16.49
C ASN A 30 -13.12 35.05 -16.61
N SER A 31 -13.82 35.51 -17.66
CA SER A 31 -15.22 35.16 -17.94
C SER A 31 -15.38 34.06 -18.99
N HIS A 32 -14.27 33.47 -19.46
CA HIS A 32 -14.29 32.42 -20.47
C HIS A 32 -14.70 31.08 -19.87
N TRP A 33 -15.41 30.24 -20.63
CA TRP A 33 -15.90 28.94 -20.15
C TRP A 33 -14.79 27.97 -19.72
N ALA A 34 -13.58 28.17 -20.25
CA ALA A 34 -12.36 27.42 -19.90
C ALA A 34 -11.47 28.11 -18.86
N ALA A 35 -11.96 29.12 -18.14
CA ALA A 35 -11.15 29.94 -17.23
C ALA A 35 -10.41 29.09 -16.18
N LYS A 36 -11.08 28.08 -15.61
CA LYS A 36 -10.51 27.19 -14.60
C LYS A 36 -9.33 26.38 -15.16
N GLU A 37 -9.53 25.75 -16.31
CA GLU A 37 -8.53 24.92 -16.97
C GLU A 37 -7.35 25.78 -17.45
N ILE A 38 -7.63 26.97 -17.97
CA ILE A 38 -6.61 27.95 -18.35
C ILE A 38 -5.76 28.32 -17.14
N GLN A 39 -6.39 28.69 -16.01
CA GLN A 39 -5.65 29.08 -14.81
C GLN A 39 -4.80 27.91 -14.28
N ALA A 40 -5.35 26.70 -14.21
CA ALA A 40 -4.62 25.53 -13.74
C ALA A 40 -3.37 25.22 -14.60
N LEU A 41 -3.45 25.40 -15.92
CA LEU A 41 -2.29 25.19 -16.81
C LEU A 41 -1.28 26.34 -16.78
N VAL A 42 -1.72 27.55 -16.48
CA VAL A 42 -0.84 28.70 -16.24
C VAL A 42 -0.08 28.50 -14.93
N ASP A 43 -0.77 28.11 -13.88
CA ASP A 43 -0.18 27.81 -12.57
C ASP A 43 0.82 26.64 -12.65
N ALA A 44 0.57 25.67 -13.53
CA ALA A 44 1.48 24.56 -13.82
C ALA A 44 2.60 24.90 -14.84
N GLY A 45 2.73 26.15 -15.30
CA GLY A 45 3.76 26.58 -16.25
C GLY A 45 3.65 25.98 -17.67
N VAL A 46 2.54 25.32 -17.98
CA VAL A 46 2.31 24.63 -19.26
C VAL A 46 1.93 25.61 -20.37
N ILE A 47 1.10 26.60 -20.04
CA ILE A 47 0.62 27.62 -20.98
C ILE A 47 0.81 29.00 -20.36
N ASN A 48 1.48 29.91 -21.08
CA ASN A 48 1.65 31.30 -20.66
C ASN A 48 0.73 32.24 -21.46
N GLY A 49 0.37 33.39 -20.90
CA GLY A 49 -0.25 34.49 -21.63
C GLY A 49 0.74 35.29 -22.47
N TYR A 50 0.25 36.37 -23.06
CA TYR A 50 1.05 37.31 -23.84
C TYR A 50 1.57 38.45 -22.95
N ASP A 51 2.63 39.11 -23.38
CA ASP A 51 3.30 40.20 -22.64
C ASP A 51 2.37 41.40 -22.36
N ASP A 52 1.28 41.53 -23.13
CA ASP A 52 0.24 42.55 -22.96
C ASP A 52 -0.79 42.21 -21.88
N GLY A 53 -0.61 41.10 -21.15
CA GLY A 53 -1.51 40.66 -20.09
C GLY A 53 -2.78 39.96 -20.57
N THR A 54 -2.83 39.53 -21.84
CA THR A 54 -3.96 38.77 -22.40
C THR A 54 -3.66 37.27 -22.54
N PHE A 55 -4.68 36.42 -22.53
CA PHE A 55 -4.55 34.98 -22.83
C PHE A 55 -4.96 34.64 -24.27
N ARG A 56 -5.89 35.41 -24.84
CA ARG A 56 -6.49 35.27 -26.17
C ARG A 56 -7.11 33.89 -26.42
N PRO A 57 -8.10 33.46 -25.62
CA PRO A 57 -8.63 32.09 -25.65
C PRO A 57 -9.27 31.67 -26.97
N TYR A 58 -9.74 32.63 -27.78
CA TYR A 58 -10.36 32.37 -29.09
C TYR A 58 -9.35 32.33 -30.25
N THR A 59 -8.06 32.59 -30.00
CA THR A 59 -7.03 32.52 -31.04
C THR A 59 -6.79 31.09 -31.47
N GLN A 60 -6.66 30.85 -32.78
CA GLN A 60 -6.33 29.54 -33.33
C GLN A 60 -4.90 29.14 -32.96
N VAL A 61 -4.72 27.86 -32.61
CA VAL A 61 -3.43 27.31 -32.20
C VAL A 61 -2.74 26.64 -33.40
N LYS A 62 -1.43 26.84 -33.50
CA LYS A 62 -0.58 26.15 -34.48
C LYS A 62 -0.11 24.80 -33.95
N ARG A 63 0.21 23.86 -34.84
CA ARG A 63 0.73 22.51 -34.49
C ARG A 63 1.94 22.58 -33.55
N GLY A 64 2.90 23.45 -33.83
CA GLY A 64 4.08 23.64 -32.98
C GLY A 64 3.75 24.19 -31.59
N GLN A 65 2.72 25.03 -31.47
CA GLN A 65 2.29 25.57 -30.18
C GLN A 65 1.57 24.52 -29.34
N PHE A 66 0.68 23.72 -29.96
CA PHE A 66 -0.01 22.65 -29.25
C PHE A 66 0.96 21.60 -28.71
N VAL A 67 1.93 21.18 -29.53
CA VAL A 67 2.93 20.20 -29.06
C VAL A 67 3.84 20.78 -27.97
N ALA A 68 4.12 22.09 -27.99
CA ALA A 68 4.85 22.73 -26.91
C ALA A 68 4.10 22.67 -25.58
N PHE A 69 2.76 22.76 -25.58
CA PHE A 69 1.97 22.55 -24.37
C PHE A 69 2.12 21.11 -23.86
N LEU A 70 2.06 20.11 -24.74
CA LEU A 70 2.23 18.71 -24.35
C LEU A 70 3.64 18.41 -23.81
N VAL A 71 4.67 18.99 -24.44
CA VAL A 71 6.07 18.83 -23.99
C VAL A 71 6.26 19.37 -22.58
N ARG A 72 5.71 20.55 -22.27
CA ARG A 72 5.77 21.12 -20.92
C ARG A 72 4.92 20.32 -19.93
N ALA A 73 3.69 19.96 -20.31
CA ALA A 73 2.79 19.17 -19.47
C ALA A 73 3.37 17.81 -19.06
N LEU A 74 4.23 17.22 -19.88
CA LEU A 74 4.82 15.90 -19.65
C LEU A 74 6.27 15.95 -19.11
N ASP A 75 6.83 17.15 -18.96
CA ASP A 75 8.25 17.44 -18.68
C ASP A 75 9.21 16.59 -19.53
N LEU A 76 9.12 16.71 -20.86
CA LEU A 76 9.93 15.88 -21.76
C LEU A 76 11.38 16.38 -21.86
N PRO A 77 12.37 15.47 -21.81
CA PRO A 77 13.77 15.85 -21.89
C PRO A 77 14.10 16.49 -23.24
N PRO A 78 15.12 17.36 -23.30
CA PRO A 78 15.52 17.99 -24.54
C PRO A 78 15.94 16.95 -25.60
N GLY A 79 15.75 17.33 -26.86
CA GLY A 79 16.16 16.56 -28.03
C GLY A 79 16.80 17.45 -29.08
N ASP A 80 17.14 16.84 -30.21
CA ASP A 80 17.57 17.55 -31.42
C ASP A 80 16.46 17.45 -32.48
N SER A 81 16.11 18.60 -33.08
CA SER A 81 15.15 18.63 -34.19
C SER A 81 15.89 18.47 -35.51
N ALA A 82 15.41 17.56 -36.34
CA ALA A 82 15.83 17.41 -37.73
C ALA A 82 14.71 17.80 -38.72
N PHE A 83 13.81 18.72 -38.33
CA PHE A 83 12.78 19.24 -39.22
C PHE A 83 13.28 20.44 -40.02
N LYS A 84 13.08 20.42 -41.33
CA LYS A 84 13.60 21.43 -42.28
C LYS A 84 13.01 22.83 -42.04
N ASP A 85 11.76 22.91 -41.56
CA ASP A 85 11.02 24.14 -41.26
C ASP A 85 11.18 24.62 -39.81
N VAL A 86 12.00 23.95 -39.00
CA VAL A 86 12.25 24.32 -37.60
C VAL A 86 13.76 24.44 -37.35
N PRO A 87 14.42 25.50 -37.85
CA PRO A 87 15.84 25.74 -37.61
C PRO A 87 16.13 26.02 -36.13
N ARG A 88 17.40 25.85 -35.70
CA ARG A 88 17.85 26.07 -34.30
C ARG A 88 17.48 27.44 -33.70
N GLY A 89 17.32 28.46 -34.54
CA GLY A 89 16.91 29.81 -34.11
C GLY A 89 15.41 30.01 -33.92
N SER A 90 14.57 29.02 -34.22
CA SER A 90 13.11 29.12 -34.03
C SER A 90 12.74 29.17 -32.54
N SER A 91 11.76 30.00 -32.19
CA SER A 91 11.32 30.18 -30.80
C SER A 91 10.81 28.91 -30.13
N LEU A 92 10.28 27.96 -30.89
CA LEU A 92 9.78 26.65 -30.42
C LEU A 92 10.74 25.49 -30.72
N TYR A 93 12.00 25.76 -31.09
CA TYR A 93 12.95 24.72 -31.49
C TYR A 93 13.11 23.66 -30.40
N LYS A 94 13.26 24.08 -29.14
CA LYS A 94 13.52 23.17 -28.01
C LYS A 94 12.36 22.20 -27.80
N GLU A 95 11.14 22.73 -27.77
CA GLU A 95 9.94 21.93 -27.55
C GLU A 95 9.66 20.98 -28.72
N ILE A 96 9.80 21.46 -29.97
CA ILE A 96 9.59 20.62 -31.15
C ILE A 96 10.67 19.52 -31.24
N ALA A 97 11.90 19.82 -30.85
CA ALA A 97 12.98 18.83 -30.79
C ALA A 97 12.70 17.72 -29.76
N ALA A 98 12.25 18.10 -28.55
CA ALA A 98 11.82 17.16 -27.52
C ALA A 98 10.63 16.31 -28.00
N ALA A 99 9.63 16.95 -28.61
CA ALA A 99 8.45 16.27 -29.16
C ALA A 99 8.80 15.24 -30.23
N LYS A 100 9.77 15.55 -31.12
CA LYS A 100 10.25 14.60 -32.13
C LYS A 100 10.90 13.38 -31.51
N LYS A 101 11.82 13.61 -30.57
CA LYS A 101 12.53 12.54 -29.84
C LYS A 101 11.57 11.63 -29.08
N ALA A 102 10.50 12.19 -28.52
CA ALA A 102 9.47 11.46 -27.79
C ALA A 102 8.38 10.85 -28.69
N GLY A 103 8.44 11.04 -30.02
CA GLY A 103 7.44 10.50 -30.94
C GLY A 103 6.07 11.21 -30.90
N LEU A 104 5.94 12.36 -30.23
CA LEU A 104 4.70 13.15 -30.24
C LEU A 104 4.44 13.77 -31.63
N MET A 105 5.52 14.17 -32.31
CA MET A 105 5.47 14.80 -33.63
C MET A 105 6.47 14.15 -34.58
N GLU A 106 5.97 13.40 -35.55
CA GLU A 106 6.79 12.66 -36.53
C GLU A 106 7.13 13.49 -37.78
N GLY A 107 6.27 14.47 -38.12
CA GLY A 107 6.39 15.30 -39.33
C GLY A 107 6.01 14.58 -40.62
N THR A 108 6.29 15.22 -41.76
CA THR A 108 6.05 14.66 -43.09
C THR A 108 7.22 13.78 -43.55
N ILE A 109 6.99 12.94 -44.56
CA ILE A 109 8.04 12.11 -45.16
C ILE A 109 9.20 12.94 -45.74
N ASP A 110 8.93 14.18 -46.15
CA ASP A 110 9.93 15.12 -46.65
C ASP A 110 10.71 15.84 -45.54
N GLY A 111 10.42 15.54 -44.27
CA GLY A 111 11.11 16.05 -43.09
C GLY A 111 10.62 17.41 -42.60
N TYR A 112 9.33 17.74 -42.77
CA TYR A 112 8.72 18.98 -42.27
C TYR A 112 7.85 18.72 -41.03
N ALA A 113 7.94 19.57 -40.01
CA ALA A 113 7.07 19.53 -38.83
C ALA A 113 5.66 20.06 -39.12
N LEU A 114 5.56 20.98 -40.09
CA LEU A 114 4.40 21.83 -40.34
C LEU A 114 4.07 22.65 -39.08
N ALA A 115 5.10 23.13 -38.39
CA ALA A 115 4.96 23.74 -37.06
C ALA A 115 4.10 25.02 -37.06
N ASN A 116 4.02 25.70 -38.21
CA ASN A 116 3.26 26.94 -38.39
C ASN A 116 1.82 26.72 -38.87
N ASP A 117 1.44 25.50 -39.22
CA ASP A 117 0.10 25.19 -39.71
C ASP A 117 -0.90 25.17 -38.54
N PRO A 118 -2.16 25.56 -38.76
CA PRO A 118 -3.22 25.41 -37.77
C PRO A 118 -3.40 23.95 -37.32
N VAL A 119 -3.64 23.73 -36.03
CA VAL A 119 -3.88 22.37 -35.50
C VAL A 119 -5.37 22.02 -35.58
N THR A 120 -5.70 20.93 -36.27
CA THR A 120 -7.08 20.43 -36.33
C THR A 120 -7.44 19.61 -35.10
N ARG A 121 -8.74 19.41 -34.82
CA ARG A 121 -9.18 18.49 -33.77
C ARG A 121 -8.71 17.04 -33.96
N SER A 122 -8.55 16.60 -35.21
CA SER A 122 -7.95 15.30 -35.52
C SER A 122 -6.48 15.23 -35.13
N ASP A 123 -5.71 16.29 -35.41
CA ASP A 123 -4.31 16.38 -34.99
C ASP A 123 -4.17 16.38 -33.47
N VAL A 124 -5.02 17.15 -32.78
CA VAL A 124 -5.09 17.18 -31.31
C VAL A 124 -5.32 15.78 -30.76
N ALA A 125 -6.26 15.02 -31.30
CA ALA A 125 -6.53 13.65 -30.86
C ALA A 125 -5.31 12.73 -31.01
N VAL A 126 -4.63 12.80 -32.14
CA VAL A 126 -3.42 11.99 -32.39
C VAL A 126 -2.28 12.38 -31.45
N MET A 127 -2.03 13.67 -31.25
CA MET A 127 -0.96 14.14 -30.38
C MET A 127 -1.23 13.83 -28.91
N LEU A 128 -2.49 13.96 -28.45
CA LEU A 128 -2.89 13.57 -27.09
C LEU A 128 -2.80 12.07 -26.87
N ASP A 129 -3.23 11.28 -27.85
CA ASP A 129 -3.15 9.83 -27.76
C ASP A 129 -1.71 9.36 -27.62
N ARG A 130 -0.80 9.89 -28.45
CA ARG A 130 0.65 9.65 -28.31
C ARG A 130 1.17 10.07 -26.93
N ALA A 131 0.76 11.24 -26.44
CA ALA A 131 1.13 11.72 -25.11
C ALA A 131 0.67 10.78 -23.99
N MET A 132 -0.56 10.26 -24.08
CA MET A 132 -1.08 9.26 -23.15
C MET A 132 -0.24 7.97 -23.19
N GLN A 133 0.07 7.45 -24.39
CA GLN A 133 0.86 6.22 -24.53
C GLN A 133 2.30 6.34 -23.99
N LEU A 134 2.85 7.55 -23.86
CA LEU A 134 4.18 7.75 -23.25
C LEU A 134 4.17 7.56 -21.72
N LYS A 135 3.02 7.75 -21.06
CA LYS A 135 2.91 7.64 -19.59
C LYS A 135 2.26 6.34 -19.13
N GLY A 136 1.83 5.48 -20.04
CA GLY A 136 1.24 4.18 -19.73
C GLY A 136 0.65 3.50 -20.95
N ASN A 137 0.07 2.30 -20.77
CA ASN A 137 -0.63 1.60 -21.84
C ASN A 137 -2.12 1.94 -21.79
N TYR A 138 -2.59 2.72 -22.78
CA TYR A 138 -4.00 3.17 -22.86
C TYR A 138 -4.68 2.60 -24.12
N PRO A 139 -4.93 1.27 -24.21
CA PRO A 139 -5.34 0.64 -25.46
C PRO A 139 -6.84 0.74 -25.75
N THR A 140 -7.67 1.05 -24.74
CA THR A 140 -9.12 0.88 -24.81
C THR A 140 -9.79 1.89 -25.74
N LYS A 141 -10.61 1.38 -26.67
CA LYS A 141 -11.26 2.15 -27.74
C LYS A 141 -12.75 2.25 -27.51
N ALA A 142 -13.33 3.45 -27.65
CA ALA A 142 -14.77 3.62 -27.71
C ALA A 142 -15.31 3.32 -29.12
N LYS A 143 -16.59 2.91 -29.19
CA LYS A 143 -17.35 2.99 -30.43
C LYS A 143 -17.71 4.46 -30.69
N LEU A 144 -17.30 5.01 -31.82
CA LEU A 144 -17.64 6.39 -32.18
C LEU A 144 -19.11 6.48 -32.56
N THR A 145 -19.81 7.43 -31.95
CA THR A 145 -21.24 7.69 -32.18
C THR A 145 -21.50 9.09 -32.72
N TYR A 146 -20.45 9.81 -33.14
CA TYR A 146 -20.57 11.16 -33.70
C TYR A 146 -21.24 11.13 -35.07
N LYS A 147 -22.06 12.14 -35.38
CA LYS A 147 -22.79 12.24 -36.66
C LYS A 147 -21.85 12.32 -37.88
N ASP A 148 -20.70 12.95 -37.71
CA ASP A 148 -19.65 13.16 -38.70
C ASP A 148 -18.49 12.15 -38.56
N THR A 149 -18.73 10.97 -37.96
CA THR A 149 -17.71 9.91 -37.82
C THR A 149 -17.08 9.54 -39.16
N ALA A 150 -17.85 9.58 -40.26
CA ALA A 150 -17.36 9.28 -41.61
C ALA A 150 -16.31 10.28 -42.13
N ASP A 151 -16.27 11.50 -41.58
CA ASP A 151 -15.31 12.54 -41.96
C ASP A 151 -13.96 12.41 -41.22
N ILE A 152 -13.87 11.49 -40.25
CA ILE A 152 -12.63 11.21 -39.51
C ILE A 152 -11.75 10.29 -40.37
N THR A 153 -10.67 10.85 -40.89
CA THR A 153 -9.70 10.11 -41.70
C THR A 153 -9.00 9.01 -40.91
N ARG A 154 -8.59 7.95 -41.60
CA ARG A 154 -7.97 6.74 -41.02
C ARG A 154 -6.80 7.03 -40.08
N TYR A 155 -5.99 8.05 -40.34
CA TYR A 155 -4.81 8.37 -39.51
C TYR A 155 -5.17 8.78 -38.08
N ALA A 156 -6.35 9.37 -37.86
CA ALA A 156 -6.79 9.86 -36.56
C ALA A 156 -7.84 8.96 -35.90
N TYR A 157 -8.45 8.03 -36.66
CA TYR A 157 -9.63 7.29 -36.23
C TYR A 157 -9.44 6.57 -34.89
N GLU A 158 -8.35 5.79 -34.74
CA GLU A 158 -8.11 5.07 -33.48
C GLU A 158 -7.80 6.00 -32.31
N SER A 159 -7.05 7.08 -32.56
CA SER A 159 -6.75 8.08 -31.54
C SER A 159 -8.03 8.76 -31.07
N VAL A 160 -8.96 9.07 -31.96
CA VAL A 160 -10.28 9.59 -31.58
C VAL A 160 -11.03 8.56 -30.73
N GLN A 161 -11.02 7.27 -31.09
CA GLN A 161 -11.65 6.23 -30.27
C GLN A 161 -11.10 6.17 -28.84
N ARG A 162 -9.78 6.23 -28.68
CA ARG A 162 -9.13 6.23 -27.36
C ARG A 162 -9.42 7.51 -26.60
N MET A 163 -9.24 8.68 -27.22
CA MET A 163 -9.45 9.97 -26.56
C MET A 163 -10.92 10.20 -26.17
N THR A 164 -11.88 9.65 -26.92
CA THR A 164 -13.29 9.62 -26.53
C THR A 164 -13.52 8.68 -25.35
N HIS A 165 -12.96 7.46 -25.37
CA HIS A 165 -13.08 6.50 -24.27
C HIS A 165 -12.57 7.07 -22.94
N TYR A 166 -11.39 7.68 -22.95
CA TYR A 166 -10.78 8.25 -21.75
C TYR A 166 -11.36 9.63 -21.37
N GLY A 167 -12.30 10.17 -22.15
CA GLY A 167 -12.99 11.42 -21.85
C GLY A 167 -12.19 12.71 -22.11
N LEU A 168 -11.03 12.60 -22.77
CA LEU A 168 -10.14 13.73 -23.07
C LEU A 168 -10.76 14.64 -24.13
N ILE A 169 -11.38 14.06 -25.15
CA ILE A 169 -12.10 14.80 -26.19
C ILE A 169 -13.58 14.40 -26.16
N LYS A 170 -14.45 15.41 -26.23
CA LYS A 170 -15.90 15.27 -26.32
C LYS A 170 -16.41 15.93 -27.61
N GLY A 171 -17.51 15.40 -28.14
CA GLY A 171 -18.24 16.00 -29.27
C GLY A 171 -18.94 17.29 -28.87
N THR A 172 -19.51 17.98 -29.85
CA THR A 172 -20.39 19.15 -29.65
C THR A 172 -21.72 18.73 -29.02
N ALA A 173 -22.52 19.71 -28.59
CA ALA A 173 -23.88 19.46 -28.11
C ALA A 173 -24.76 18.75 -29.15
N ASP A 174 -24.49 18.98 -30.44
CA ASP A 174 -25.17 18.33 -31.57
C ASP A 174 -24.60 16.95 -31.92
N ASN A 175 -23.69 16.42 -31.09
CA ASN A 175 -23.02 15.13 -31.25
C ASN A 175 -22.14 15.04 -32.51
N GLU A 176 -21.41 16.11 -32.83
CA GLU A 176 -20.39 16.15 -33.90
C GLU A 176 -18.97 16.19 -33.32
N PHE A 177 -18.01 15.56 -33.98
CA PHE A 177 -16.59 15.61 -33.60
C PHE A 177 -15.88 16.82 -34.21
N LEU A 178 -16.26 17.24 -35.41
CA LEU A 178 -15.68 18.30 -36.23
C LEU A 178 -14.19 18.08 -36.56
N PRO A 179 -13.83 17.03 -37.31
CA PRO A 179 -12.44 16.59 -37.48
C PRO A 179 -11.49 17.62 -38.08
N LYS A 180 -12.02 18.54 -38.91
CA LYS A 180 -11.25 19.61 -39.59
C LYS A 180 -11.29 20.95 -38.86
N LYS A 181 -12.05 21.08 -37.77
CA LYS A 181 -12.12 22.33 -37.00
C LYS A 181 -10.75 22.62 -36.41
N ILE A 182 -10.31 23.87 -36.56
CA ILE A 182 -9.07 24.37 -35.94
C ILE A 182 -9.32 24.60 -34.46
N ALA A 183 -8.44 24.05 -33.60
CA ALA A 183 -8.56 24.22 -32.16
C ALA A 183 -8.17 25.64 -31.75
N THR A 184 -9.00 26.26 -30.90
CA THR A 184 -8.64 27.52 -30.26
C THR A 184 -7.71 27.27 -29.07
N ARG A 185 -7.12 28.35 -28.54
CA ARG A 185 -6.21 28.28 -27.39
C ARG A 185 -6.93 27.85 -26.11
N GLY A 186 -8.17 28.31 -25.91
CA GLY A 186 -9.01 27.88 -24.81
C GLY A 186 -9.42 26.40 -24.92
N GLU A 187 -9.78 25.93 -26.12
CA GLU A 187 -10.06 24.51 -26.34
C GLU A 187 -8.82 23.64 -26.11
N SER A 188 -7.67 24.09 -26.59
CA SER A 188 -6.38 23.42 -26.40
C SER A 188 -6.03 23.29 -24.92
N ALA A 189 -6.23 24.35 -24.13
CA ALA A 189 -6.04 24.33 -22.69
C ALA A 189 -6.92 23.25 -22.03
N VAL A 190 -8.19 23.14 -22.43
CA VAL A 190 -9.09 22.13 -21.86
C VAL A 190 -8.66 20.70 -22.19
N PHE A 191 -8.18 20.45 -23.41
CA PHE A 191 -7.70 19.13 -23.77
C PHE A 191 -6.44 18.73 -22.99
N VAL A 192 -5.47 19.65 -22.88
CA VAL A 192 -4.24 19.42 -22.12
C VAL A 192 -4.54 19.27 -20.63
N TYR A 193 -5.45 20.09 -20.08
CA TYR A 193 -5.90 19.96 -18.69
C TYR A 193 -6.48 18.58 -18.43
N ARG A 194 -7.42 18.10 -19.26
CA ARG A 194 -8.03 16.77 -19.07
C ARG A 194 -7.01 15.64 -19.17
N MET A 195 -6.03 15.77 -20.06
CA MET A 195 -4.93 14.82 -20.14
C MET A 195 -4.12 14.83 -18.84
N MET A 196 -3.72 16.00 -18.36
CA MET A 196 -2.98 16.13 -17.10
C MET A 196 -3.78 15.64 -15.90
N GLU A 197 -5.08 15.91 -15.82
CA GLU A 197 -5.97 15.38 -14.80
C GLU A 197 -6.06 13.85 -14.87
N LYS A 198 -6.22 13.30 -16.08
CA LYS A 198 -6.30 11.85 -16.30
C LYS A 198 -5.00 11.12 -15.96
N LEU A 199 -3.87 11.78 -16.16
CA LEU A 199 -2.52 11.29 -15.89
C LEU A 199 -2.02 11.69 -14.49
N ASP A 200 -2.86 12.32 -13.66
CA ASP A 200 -2.49 12.81 -12.32
C ASP A 200 -1.28 13.79 -12.30
N LEU A 201 -1.09 14.54 -13.38
CA LEU A 201 0.04 15.47 -13.58
C LEU A 201 -0.17 16.86 -12.94
N PHE A 202 -1.31 17.11 -12.27
CA PHE A 202 -1.50 18.34 -11.48
C PHE A 202 -0.86 18.28 -10.09
N SER A 203 -0.14 17.20 -9.80
CA SER A 203 0.69 17.04 -8.60
C SER A 203 2.16 16.92 -9.01
N GLY A 204 2.81 18.08 -9.14
CA GLY A 204 4.21 18.25 -9.56
C GLY A 204 4.26 19.38 -10.60
N ASP A 205 4.81 20.56 -10.36
CA ASP A 205 6.05 20.85 -9.66
C ASP A 205 5.87 21.80 -8.48
N LYS A 206 6.27 21.33 -7.30
CA LYS A 206 6.89 22.27 -6.38
C LYS A 206 8.26 22.55 -6.95
N ASP A 207 8.61 23.82 -7.12
CA ASP A 207 9.97 24.22 -7.49
C ASP A 207 10.99 23.36 -6.72
N PRO A 208 12.02 22.84 -7.40
CA PRO A 208 13.07 22.08 -6.75
C PRO A 208 13.55 22.84 -5.51
N VAL A 209 13.46 22.17 -4.37
CA VAL A 209 13.84 22.76 -3.10
C VAL A 209 15.35 22.68 -2.98
N ASP A 210 15.99 23.84 -2.74
CA ASP A 210 17.42 23.85 -2.41
C ASP A 210 17.64 23.04 -1.13
N ILE A 211 18.32 21.89 -1.27
CA ILE A 211 18.56 20.97 -0.18
C ILE A 211 19.69 21.55 0.66
N PRO A 212 19.42 21.97 1.90
CA PRO A 212 20.44 22.62 2.70
C PRO A 212 21.54 21.62 3.08
N LYS A 213 22.76 22.12 3.23
CA LYS A 213 23.80 21.38 3.95
C LYS A 213 23.39 21.20 5.42
N PRO A 214 23.83 20.12 6.08
CA PRO A 214 23.67 19.98 7.53
C PRO A 214 24.20 21.21 8.28
N SER A 215 23.44 21.67 9.27
CA SER A 215 23.84 22.85 10.06
C SER A 215 25.10 22.62 10.90
N ASP A 216 25.29 21.39 11.38
CA ASP A 216 26.48 20.95 12.11
C ASP A 216 26.62 19.42 11.97
N SER A 217 27.62 18.82 12.63
CA SER A 217 27.89 17.39 12.55
C SER A 217 26.84 16.50 13.24
N SER A 218 25.90 17.05 14.02
CA SER A 218 24.84 16.32 14.73
C SER A 218 23.55 16.20 13.92
N GLU A 219 23.52 16.79 12.73
CA GLU A 219 22.39 16.79 11.80
C GLU A 219 22.77 16.07 10.50
N VAL A 220 21.80 15.37 9.93
CA VAL A 220 21.89 14.83 8.57
C VAL A 220 20.68 15.27 7.79
N VAL A 221 20.86 15.54 6.49
CA VAL A 221 19.80 15.96 5.58
C VAL A 221 19.63 14.87 4.53
N VAL A 222 18.41 14.34 4.40
CA VAL A 222 18.11 13.26 3.48
C VAL A 222 17.09 13.76 2.44
N PRO A 223 17.46 13.82 1.15
CA PRO A 223 16.54 14.12 0.05
C PRO A 223 15.43 13.07 -0.03
N VAL A 224 14.17 13.50 -0.01
CA VAL A 224 13.01 12.63 -0.24
C VAL A 224 12.68 12.59 -1.74
N ASN A 225 12.55 13.77 -2.35
CA ASN A 225 12.42 14.00 -3.78
C ASN A 225 12.92 15.42 -4.11
N ASP A 226 12.77 15.86 -5.36
CA ASP A 226 13.27 17.17 -5.80
C ASP A 226 12.66 18.34 -5.04
N SER A 227 11.49 18.14 -4.41
CA SER A 227 10.74 19.18 -3.68
C SER A 227 10.61 18.96 -2.18
N GLN A 228 11.19 17.89 -1.64
CA GLN A 228 11.04 17.52 -0.24
C GLN A 228 12.33 16.90 0.27
N TYR A 229 12.76 17.32 1.45
CA TYR A 229 13.81 16.66 2.21
C TYR A 229 13.37 16.51 3.67
N ILE A 230 14.08 15.69 4.42
CA ILE A 230 13.97 15.63 5.87
C ILE A 230 15.32 15.88 6.51
N LYS A 231 15.31 16.18 7.81
CA LYS A 231 16.51 16.16 8.63
C LYS A 231 16.35 15.17 9.77
N VAL A 232 17.44 14.53 10.16
CA VAL A 232 17.52 13.83 11.45
C VAL A 232 18.61 14.50 12.25
N ARG A 233 18.26 14.98 13.45
CA ARG A 233 19.17 15.74 14.30
C ARG A 233 19.27 15.13 15.69
N MET A 234 20.48 14.96 16.20
CA MET A 234 20.70 14.73 17.63
C MET A 234 20.50 16.05 18.38
N ASN A 235 19.54 16.09 19.29
CA ASN A 235 19.27 17.27 20.12
C ASN A 235 20.28 17.39 21.28
N THR A 236 20.98 16.30 21.60
CA THR A 236 22.06 16.31 22.58
C THR A 236 23.38 16.73 21.93
N ARG A 237 24.05 17.73 22.53
CA ARG A 237 25.36 18.22 22.04
C ARG A 237 26.42 17.12 22.06
N GLY A 238 27.33 17.17 21.08
CA GLY A 238 28.52 16.31 21.04
C GLY A 238 28.27 14.88 20.55
N VAL A 239 27.12 14.60 19.93
CA VAL A 239 26.84 13.30 19.28
C VAL A 239 26.76 13.51 17.77
N PRO A 240 27.89 13.45 17.04
CA PRO A 240 27.88 13.58 15.60
C PRO A 240 27.23 12.36 14.91
N LEU A 241 26.70 12.57 13.72
CA LEU A 241 26.20 11.56 12.80
C LEU A 241 27.10 11.55 11.56
N THR A 242 27.95 10.54 11.45
CA THR A 242 28.90 10.43 10.33
C THR A 242 28.35 9.46 9.30
N TYR A 243 28.21 9.88 8.05
CA TYR A 243 27.76 9.02 6.96
C TYR A 243 28.67 7.79 6.82
N ASP A 244 28.05 6.61 6.67
CA ASP A 244 28.71 5.32 6.46
C ASP A 244 28.49 4.86 5.03
N LYS A 245 27.23 4.54 4.67
CA LYS A 245 26.90 4.01 3.34
C LYS A 245 25.45 4.25 2.95
N TYR A 246 25.18 3.97 1.69
CA TYR A 246 23.87 4.00 1.07
C TYR A 246 23.60 2.67 0.35
N THR A 247 22.39 2.13 0.52
CA THR A 247 21.93 0.94 -0.21
C THR A 247 20.50 1.16 -0.70
N THR A 248 20.09 0.36 -1.68
CA THR A 248 18.72 0.36 -2.20
C THR A 248 18.22 -1.06 -2.31
N ASP A 249 16.96 -1.27 -1.92
CA ASP A 249 16.28 -2.54 -2.06
C ASP A 249 14.96 -2.31 -2.81
N GLY A 250 14.81 -2.99 -3.95
CA GLY A 250 13.62 -2.87 -4.79
C GLY A 250 12.53 -3.85 -4.37
N HIS A 251 11.31 -3.36 -4.27
CA HIS A 251 10.12 -4.15 -3.95
C HIS A 251 9.05 -3.97 -5.04
N ILE A 252 8.01 -4.79 -5.02
CA ILE A 252 6.87 -4.59 -5.90
C ILE A 252 6.20 -3.24 -5.56
N ARG A 253 6.15 -2.34 -6.55
CA ARG A 253 5.55 -0.99 -6.47
C ARG A 253 6.15 -0.08 -5.39
N SER A 254 7.33 -0.41 -4.88
CA SER A 254 8.05 0.44 -3.94
C SER A 254 9.56 0.21 -3.99
N THR A 255 10.34 1.14 -3.45
CA THR A 255 11.80 1.01 -3.34
C THR A 255 12.28 1.63 -2.04
N ASP A 256 13.05 0.86 -1.29
CA ASP A 256 13.69 1.31 -0.07
C ASP A 256 15.05 1.93 -0.40
N HIS A 257 15.26 3.15 0.09
CA HIS A 257 16.54 3.85 0.03
C HIS A 257 17.09 4.00 1.45
N HIS A 258 18.15 3.28 1.76
CA HIS A 258 18.73 3.22 3.09
C HIS A 258 19.96 4.12 3.20
N TYR A 259 19.97 5.00 4.18
CA TYR A 259 21.10 5.87 4.54
C TYR A 259 21.59 5.47 5.93
N TYR A 260 22.84 5.04 6.01
CA TYR A 260 23.47 4.57 7.25
C TYR A 260 24.46 5.61 7.77
N TYR A 261 24.45 5.81 9.08
CA TYR A 261 25.33 6.72 9.77
C TYR A 261 25.86 6.09 11.07
N HIS A 262 27.13 6.34 11.38
CA HIS A 262 27.69 6.11 12.70
C HIS A 262 27.23 7.21 13.67
N MET A 263 26.77 6.81 14.85
CA MET A 263 26.41 7.74 15.93
C MET A 263 27.58 7.89 16.90
N GLY A 264 28.01 9.13 17.15
CA GLY A 264 29.20 9.43 17.94
C GLY A 264 30.50 9.36 17.13
N ASN A 265 31.62 9.07 17.79
CA ASN A 265 32.93 8.97 17.14
C ASN A 265 32.92 7.82 16.12
N ALA A 266 33.16 8.11 14.83
CA ALA A 266 33.13 7.10 13.77
C ALA A 266 34.14 5.96 13.96
N SER A 267 35.30 6.20 14.58
CA SER A 267 36.30 5.16 14.85
C SER A 267 35.91 4.23 16.01
N LYS A 268 34.97 4.66 16.86
CA LYS A 268 34.39 3.86 17.95
C LYS A 268 32.94 4.31 18.19
N PRO A 269 32.00 3.91 17.31
CA PRO A 269 30.64 4.43 17.36
C PRO A 269 29.92 4.07 18.67
N LEU A 270 29.13 5.00 19.19
CA LEU A 270 28.18 4.76 20.28
C LEU A 270 26.98 3.92 19.83
N GLY A 271 26.82 3.77 18.52
CA GLY A 271 25.69 3.14 17.88
C GLY A 271 25.59 3.53 16.41
N SER A 272 24.41 3.38 15.83
CA SER A 272 24.13 3.71 14.44
C SER A 272 22.75 4.33 14.27
N LEU A 273 22.61 5.13 13.22
CA LEU A 273 21.35 5.61 12.68
C LEU A 273 21.16 5.01 11.29
N ARG A 274 19.99 4.43 11.03
CA ARG A 274 19.52 4.13 9.68
C ARG A 274 18.27 4.96 9.40
N VAL A 275 18.30 5.73 8.32
CA VAL A 275 17.12 6.37 7.74
C VAL A 275 16.75 5.60 6.49
N THR A 276 15.52 5.11 6.41
CA THR A 276 15.00 4.40 5.22
C THR A 276 13.87 5.21 4.63
N LEU A 277 13.98 5.54 3.34
CA LEU A 277 12.90 6.11 2.56
C LEU A 277 12.30 5.00 1.70
N ARG A 278 11.12 4.49 2.07
CA ARG A 278 10.35 3.58 1.23
C ARG A 278 9.47 4.41 0.32
N LYS A 279 9.92 4.58 -0.92
CA LYS A 279 9.21 5.36 -1.94
C LYS A 279 8.20 4.46 -2.62
N LEU A 280 6.92 4.81 -2.55
CA LEU A 280 5.84 4.12 -3.23
C LEU A 280 5.68 4.68 -4.65
N ASP A 281 5.21 3.85 -5.58
CA ASP A 281 5.03 4.27 -6.97
C ASP A 281 3.87 5.27 -7.19
N ASN A 282 3.03 5.48 -6.18
CA ASN A 282 2.03 6.54 -6.17
C ASN A 282 2.60 7.92 -5.77
N GLY A 283 3.89 8.00 -5.43
CA GLY A 283 4.62 9.23 -5.06
C GLY A 283 4.75 9.47 -3.56
N ASP A 284 4.07 8.68 -2.72
CA ASP A 284 4.10 8.83 -1.27
C ASP A 284 5.33 8.11 -0.69
N VAL A 285 5.83 8.57 0.46
CA VAL A 285 7.09 8.07 1.02
C VAL A 285 6.96 7.79 2.51
N PHE A 286 7.14 6.54 2.90
CA PHE A 286 7.40 6.22 4.30
C PHE A 286 8.85 6.56 4.63
N VAL A 287 9.03 7.28 5.73
CA VAL A 287 10.31 7.59 6.33
C VAL A 287 10.43 6.80 7.62
N PHE A 288 11.31 5.81 7.65
CA PHE A 288 11.64 5.05 8.86
C PHE A 288 12.98 5.52 9.43
N THR A 289 13.02 5.77 10.73
CA THR A 289 14.24 6.13 11.46
C THR A 289 14.52 5.08 12.52
N LYS A 290 15.72 4.50 12.51
CA LYS A 290 16.15 3.48 13.47
C LYS A 290 17.50 3.85 14.08
N PHE A 291 17.50 4.10 15.38
CA PHE A 291 18.72 4.21 16.17
C PHE A 291 18.99 2.89 16.88
N ILE A 292 20.22 2.38 16.78
CA ILE A 292 20.73 1.32 17.66
C ILE A 292 21.77 1.98 18.55
N HIS A 293 21.57 1.97 19.87
CA HIS A 293 22.49 2.58 20.81
C HIS A 293 23.13 1.55 21.75
N ASN A 294 24.45 1.42 21.68
CA ASN A 294 25.23 0.44 22.44
C ASN A 294 25.78 0.97 23.78
N GLY A 295 25.71 2.28 24.01
CA GLY A 295 26.15 2.92 25.26
C GLY A 295 25.06 2.96 26.32
N ASP A 296 25.36 3.58 27.47
CA ASP A 296 24.47 3.61 28.64
C ASP A 296 23.58 4.86 28.73
N ASN A 297 23.98 5.96 28.10
CA ASN A 297 23.28 7.24 28.19
C ASN A 297 21.97 7.22 27.41
N THR A 298 21.04 8.09 27.80
CA THR A 298 19.86 8.38 26.97
C THR A 298 20.06 9.72 26.29
N TYR A 299 19.92 9.72 24.97
CA TYR A 299 19.98 10.91 24.13
C TYR A 299 18.60 11.24 23.59
N SER A 300 18.47 12.42 23.00
CA SER A 300 17.27 12.83 22.26
C SER A 300 17.63 13.17 20.82
N ALA A 301 16.73 12.87 19.91
CA ALA A 301 16.84 13.19 18.49
C ALA A 301 15.49 13.70 17.96
N SER A 302 15.49 14.34 16.80
CA SER A 302 14.28 14.75 16.10
C SER A 302 14.36 14.38 14.63
N VAL A 303 13.27 13.84 14.10
CA VAL A 303 12.99 13.81 12.66
C VAL A 303 12.29 15.13 12.33
N ILE A 304 12.91 15.94 11.48
CA ILE A 304 12.45 17.29 11.15
C ILE A 304 12.00 17.29 9.69
N VAL A 305 10.72 17.61 9.48
CA VAL A 305 10.08 17.64 8.17
C VAL A 305 9.63 19.07 7.85
N PRO A 306 10.38 19.80 7.01
CA PRO A 306 9.98 21.11 6.52
C PRO A 306 9.03 20.99 5.33
N PHE A 307 7.85 21.57 5.44
CA PHE A 307 6.88 21.77 4.37
C PHE A 307 7.03 23.18 3.81
N GLN A 308 7.83 23.29 2.76
CA GLN A 308 8.01 24.54 2.05
C GLN A 308 6.75 24.91 1.27
N GLN A 309 6.57 26.21 1.06
CA GLN A 309 5.40 26.81 0.42
C GLN A 309 4.10 26.66 1.23
N SER A 310 4.21 26.36 2.52
CA SER A 310 3.08 26.24 3.45
C SER A 310 3.14 27.35 4.49
N THR A 311 2.03 28.04 4.74
CA THR A 311 1.94 29.15 5.70
C THR A 311 1.22 28.76 6.99
N ASP A 312 0.44 27.67 6.96
CA ASP A 312 -0.42 27.24 8.06
C ASP A 312 -0.57 25.71 8.08
N TYR A 313 -1.18 25.15 9.12
CA TYR A 313 -1.42 23.71 9.23
C TYR A 313 -2.72 23.36 9.97
N SER A 314 -3.16 22.12 9.82
CA SER A 314 -4.12 21.50 10.74
C SER A 314 -3.63 20.12 11.16
N LEU A 315 -4.01 19.69 12.36
CA LEU A 315 -3.67 18.38 12.90
C LEU A 315 -4.94 17.65 13.33
N ALA A 316 -5.25 16.55 12.65
CA ALA A 316 -6.30 15.61 13.06
C ALA A 316 -5.65 14.47 13.85
N LYS A 317 -6.10 14.22 15.08
CA LYS A 317 -5.47 13.26 15.98
C LYS A 317 -6.37 12.07 16.27
N TYR A 318 -5.79 10.89 16.36
CA TYR A 318 -6.50 9.69 16.80
C TYR A 318 -7.03 9.82 18.24
N GLU A 319 -6.30 10.52 19.13
CA GLU A 319 -6.70 10.70 20.54
C GLU A 319 -8.04 11.45 20.69
N SER A 320 -8.47 12.20 19.67
CA SER A 320 -9.76 12.89 19.65
C SER A 320 -10.95 11.93 19.52
N PHE A 321 -10.73 10.68 19.13
CA PHE A 321 -11.75 9.65 18.94
C PHE A 321 -11.84 8.67 20.11
N GLY A 322 -11.00 8.84 21.14
CA GLY A 322 -11.04 8.03 22.36
C GLY A 322 -9.69 7.49 22.78
N LYS A 323 -9.71 6.55 23.71
CA LYS A 323 -8.53 5.83 24.19
C LYS A 323 -8.65 4.37 23.80
N VAL A 324 -7.52 3.76 23.43
CA VAL A 324 -7.44 2.33 23.17
C VAL A 324 -7.71 1.54 24.45
N ASP A 325 -8.39 0.40 24.34
CA ASP A 325 -8.65 -0.49 25.46
C ASP A 325 -7.46 -1.41 25.73
N GLN A 326 -6.56 -1.01 26.64
CA GLN A 326 -5.42 -1.83 27.06
C GLN A 326 -5.80 -2.84 28.16
N SER A 327 -6.98 -3.43 28.06
CA SER A 327 -7.41 -4.52 28.92
C SER A 327 -6.53 -5.76 28.74
N HIS A 328 -6.53 -6.61 29.76
CA HIS A 328 -5.73 -7.83 29.76
C HIS A 328 -6.43 -8.92 28.94
N ASP A 329 -5.77 -9.40 27.89
CA ASP A 329 -6.13 -10.60 27.15
C ASP A 329 -5.46 -11.85 27.74
N GLY A 330 -6.20 -12.95 27.86
CA GLY A 330 -5.70 -14.19 28.48
C GLY A 330 -4.59 -14.90 27.70
N THR A 331 -4.43 -14.60 26.41
CA THR A 331 -3.44 -15.19 25.50
C THR A 331 -2.25 -14.26 25.28
N PHE A 332 -2.53 -12.99 24.96
CA PHE A 332 -1.54 -11.98 24.56
C PHE A 332 -1.04 -11.13 25.73
N GLY A 333 -1.78 -11.12 26.84
CA GLY A 333 -1.53 -10.22 27.95
C GLY A 333 -2.05 -8.82 27.65
N VAL A 334 -1.28 -7.81 28.01
CA VAL A 334 -1.61 -6.41 27.70
C VAL A 334 -0.77 -5.97 26.51
N ASP A 335 -1.44 -5.49 25.46
CA ASP A 335 -0.78 -4.71 24.41
C ASP A 335 -0.60 -3.27 24.91
N LYS A 336 0.64 -2.80 24.90
CA LYS A 336 1.01 -1.46 25.39
C LYS A 336 1.22 -0.45 24.27
N THR A 337 1.15 -0.91 23.02
CA THR A 337 1.12 -0.01 21.87
C THR A 337 -0.23 0.70 21.77
N SER A 338 -0.26 1.74 20.94
CA SER A 338 -1.49 2.47 20.64
C SER A 338 -1.54 2.85 19.16
N HIS A 339 -2.35 3.86 18.84
CA HIS A 339 -2.52 4.39 17.49
C HIS A 339 -1.35 5.32 17.09
N PRO A 340 -1.20 5.65 15.79
CA PRO A 340 -0.36 6.76 15.34
C PRO A 340 -0.79 8.09 15.98
N VAL A 341 0.03 9.12 15.92
CA VAL A 341 -0.33 10.46 16.44
C VAL A 341 -1.54 11.03 15.67
N GLY A 342 -1.47 11.01 14.34
CA GLY A 342 -2.49 11.59 13.46
C GLY A 342 -1.93 12.18 12.18
N ILE A 343 -2.78 12.91 11.47
CA ILE A 343 -2.46 13.54 10.17
C ILE A 343 -2.21 15.03 10.37
N LEU A 344 -0.99 15.45 10.05
CA LEU A 344 -0.64 16.85 9.87
C LEU A 344 -0.87 17.25 8.41
N SER A 345 -1.79 18.17 8.16
CA SER A 345 -2.01 18.78 6.84
C SER A 345 -1.35 20.16 6.79
N ALA A 346 -0.26 20.31 6.05
CA ALA A 346 0.39 21.60 5.81
C ALA A 346 -0.32 22.34 4.67
N LYS A 347 -0.54 23.65 4.80
CA LYS A 347 -1.46 24.43 3.96
C LYS A 347 -0.87 25.75 3.49
N LYS A 348 -1.33 26.21 2.33
CA LYS A 348 -1.18 27.58 1.83
C LYS A 348 -2.57 28.16 1.63
N GLY A 349 -2.98 29.09 2.51
CA GLY A 349 -4.38 29.47 2.62
C GLY A 349 -5.26 28.26 2.95
N ASN A 350 -6.31 28.02 2.16
CA ASN A 350 -7.22 26.88 2.36
C ASN A 350 -6.77 25.59 1.64
N THR A 351 -5.70 25.65 0.85
CA THR A 351 -5.23 24.52 0.05
C THR A 351 -4.23 23.69 0.83
N VAL A 352 -4.48 22.38 0.94
CA VAL A 352 -3.51 21.42 1.48
C VAL A 352 -2.39 21.23 0.47
N THR A 353 -1.16 21.44 0.92
CA THR A 353 0.07 21.35 0.13
C THR A 353 0.83 20.04 0.37
N ASN A 354 0.68 19.45 1.55
CA ASN A 354 1.18 18.14 1.93
C ASN A 354 0.36 17.59 3.09
N GLU A 355 0.38 16.28 3.22
CA GLU A 355 0.00 15.60 4.46
C GLU A 355 1.13 14.73 4.98
N MET A 356 1.19 14.59 6.30
CA MET A 356 2.06 13.67 6.99
C MET A 356 1.27 12.88 8.03
N MET A 357 1.19 11.55 7.85
CA MET A 357 0.78 10.66 8.94
C MET A 357 1.98 10.46 9.87
N MET A 358 1.80 10.78 11.15
CA MET A 358 2.87 10.71 12.15
C MET A 358 2.74 9.45 13.01
N GLY A 359 3.71 8.55 12.93
CA GLY A 359 3.88 7.46 13.88
C GLY A 359 4.51 7.91 15.20
N LYS A 360 4.56 6.99 16.17
CA LYS A 360 5.19 7.21 17.48
C LYS A 360 6.65 6.75 17.49
N ASN A 361 7.38 7.08 18.57
CA ASN A 361 8.71 6.55 18.82
C ASN A 361 8.64 5.29 19.70
N TYR A 362 9.05 4.16 19.17
CA TYR A 362 9.07 2.89 19.89
C TYR A 362 10.49 2.56 20.36
N ILE A 363 10.65 2.26 21.64
CA ILE A 363 11.92 1.87 22.25
C ILE A 363 11.83 0.40 22.64
N SER A 364 12.74 -0.43 22.15
CA SER A 364 12.74 -1.86 22.48
C SER A 364 14.14 -2.46 22.62
N LEU A 365 14.17 -3.67 23.18
CA LEU A 365 15.35 -4.50 23.31
C LEU A 365 15.28 -5.66 22.32
N HIS A 366 16.42 -6.00 21.71
CA HIS A 366 16.51 -7.23 20.93
C HIS A 366 16.61 -8.42 21.89
N ARG A 367 15.74 -9.41 21.71
CA ARG A 367 15.75 -10.63 22.51
C ARG A 367 15.95 -11.82 21.59
N GLN A 368 16.89 -12.68 21.97
CA GLN A 368 17.21 -13.89 21.25
C GLN A 368 17.35 -15.06 22.23
N LYS A 369 16.84 -16.23 21.84
CA LYS A 369 17.07 -17.50 22.54
C LYS A 369 17.66 -18.50 21.56
N ASN A 370 18.83 -19.04 21.89
CA ASN A 370 19.48 -20.09 21.11
C ASN A 370 19.08 -21.46 21.63
N TYR A 371 18.89 -22.41 20.72
CA TYR A 371 18.55 -23.80 21.02
C TYR A 371 19.74 -24.72 20.72
N GLY A 372 19.74 -25.91 21.33
CA GLY A 372 20.84 -26.88 21.16
C GLY A 372 20.97 -27.44 19.74
N ASN A 373 19.96 -27.26 18.89
CA ASN A 373 19.94 -27.67 17.48
C ASN A 373 20.52 -26.58 16.53
N GLY A 374 21.12 -25.52 17.06
CA GLY A 374 21.69 -24.41 16.28
C GLY A 374 20.66 -23.40 15.77
N GLN A 375 19.36 -23.61 16.04
CA GLN A 375 18.32 -22.65 15.71
C GLN A 375 18.17 -21.59 16.81
N SER A 376 17.43 -20.53 16.53
CA SER A 376 17.14 -19.48 17.49
C SER A 376 15.76 -18.86 17.30
N SER A 377 15.22 -18.35 18.40
CA SER A 377 14.06 -17.46 18.39
C SER A 377 14.49 -16.03 18.57
N VAL A 378 13.84 -15.10 17.86
CA VAL A 378 14.09 -13.66 17.94
C VAL A 378 12.79 -12.88 18.11
N LEU A 379 12.82 -11.84 18.95
CA LEU A 379 11.71 -10.90 19.15
C LEU A 379 12.21 -9.53 19.64
N ARG A 380 11.28 -8.58 19.76
CA ARG A 380 11.49 -7.26 20.37
C ARG A 380 10.76 -7.21 21.71
N GLU A 381 11.44 -6.79 22.78
CA GLU A 381 10.76 -6.45 24.02
C GLU A 381 10.51 -4.93 24.06
N LEU A 382 9.23 -4.51 24.04
CA LEU A 382 8.87 -3.10 24.15
C LEU A 382 9.23 -2.57 25.53
N VAL A 383 10.02 -1.50 25.55
CA VAL A 383 10.39 -0.76 26.77
C VAL A 383 9.46 0.43 26.95
N ASN A 384 9.18 1.17 25.88
CA ASN A 384 8.31 2.34 25.91
C ASN A 384 7.80 2.68 24.51
N GLU A 385 6.57 3.18 24.44
CA GLU A 385 6.06 3.94 23.30
C GLU A 385 6.04 5.42 23.71
N TYR A 386 6.68 6.28 22.92
CA TYR A 386 6.90 7.69 23.22
C TYR A 386 6.26 8.55 22.13
N GLU A 387 5.44 9.51 22.54
CA GLU A 387 4.82 10.51 21.67
C GLU A 387 5.35 11.89 22.06
N SER A 388 6.06 12.56 21.15
CA SER A 388 6.45 13.95 21.31
C SER A 388 6.68 14.57 19.95
N TYR A 389 6.05 15.72 19.70
CA TYR A 389 6.25 16.48 18.48
C TYR A 389 6.04 17.98 18.74
N GLN A 390 6.61 18.79 17.87
CA GLN A 390 6.41 20.24 17.83
C GLN A 390 6.23 20.69 16.39
N ILE A 391 5.28 21.57 16.12
CA ILE A 391 5.03 22.12 14.78
C ILE A 391 5.22 23.62 14.84
N TYR A 392 6.03 24.14 13.93
CA TYR A 392 6.37 25.55 13.83
C TYR A 392 5.87 26.12 12.52
N THR A 393 5.44 27.38 12.54
CA THR A 393 5.10 28.15 11.34
C THR A 393 6.04 29.35 11.24
N ASP A 394 6.61 29.55 10.06
CA ASP A 394 7.37 30.73 9.67
C ASP A 394 6.69 31.33 8.43
N ALA A 395 5.71 32.20 8.69
CA ALA A 395 4.91 32.83 7.65
C ALA A 395 5.75 33.71 6.71
N GLN A 396 6.88 34.26 7.18
CA GLN A 396 7.76 35.08 6.35
C GLN A 396 8.50 34.23 5.31
N ARG A 397 8.84 32.98 5.67
CA ARG A 397 9.50 32.02 4.78
C ARG A 397 8.53 31.07 4.07
N ASN A 398 7.22 31.23 4.25
CA ASN A 398 6.21 30.28 3.79
C ASN A 398 6.59 28.83 4.14
N LEU A 399 6.91 28.61 5.42
CA LEU A 399 7.40 27.34 5.91
C LEU A 399 6.59 26.85 7.11
N VAL A 400 6.10 25.61 7.04
CA VAL A 400 5.67 24.84 8.22
C VAL A 400 6.74 23.79 8.49
N THR A 401 7.17 23.60 9.73
CA THR A 401 8.15 22.57 10.09
C THR A 401 7.63 21.69 11.21
N ALA A 402 7.56 20.38 10.98
CA ALA A 402 7.23 19.40 12.00
C ALA A 402 8.50 18.75 12.57
N HIS A 403 8.62 18.72 13.89
CA HIS A 403 9.66 18.03 14.63
C HIS A 403 9.02 16.84 15.33
N VAL A 404 9.33 15.62 14.91
CA VAL A 404 8.93 14.39 15.60
C VAL A 404 10.09 13.96 16.49
N ASN A 405 9.92 14.09 17.80
CA ASN A 405 10.98 13.90 18.78
C ASN A 405 11.07 12.43 19.20
N MET A 406 12.30 11.95 19.34
CA MET A 406 12.64 10.60 19.70
C MET A 406 13.50 10.58 20.95
N SER A 407 13.27 9.59 21.81
CA SER A 407 14.19 9.22 22.89
C SER A 407 15.08 8.08 22.40
N VAL A 408 16.39 8.30 22.40
CA VAL A 408 17.42 7.34 21.98
C VAL A 408 18.05 6.75 23.23
N LYS A 409 17.42 5.69 23.76
CA LYS A 409 17.80 5.06 25.02
C LYS A 409 19.03 4.18 24.85
N GLY A 410 19.95 4.25 25.82
CA GLY A 410 21.11 3.35 25.92
C GLY A 410 20.73 1.88 25.95
N LYS A 411 21.57 1.04 25.33
CA LYS A 411 21.40 -0.42 25.19
C LYS A 411 20.06 -0.84 24.56
N ALA A 412 19.46 0.03 23.75
CA ALA A 412 18.16 -0.20 23.13
C ALA A 412 18.18 0.17 21.63
N ILE A 413 17.09 -0.18 20.95
CA ILE A 413 16.76 0.36 19.63
C ILE A 413 15.60 1.33 19.81
N SER A 414 15.70 2.47 19.16
CA SER A 414 14.65 3.49 19.09
C SER A 414 14.23 3.70 17.65
N GLU A 415 12.97 3.46 17.35
CA GLU A 415 12.41 3.50 16.00
C GLU A 415 11.25 4.50 15.91
N ASN A 416 11.10 5.16 14.77
CA ASN A 416 9.96 6.02 14.44
C ASN A 416 9.67 5.92 12.94
N TRP A 417 8.44 6.25 12.57
CA TRP A 417 8.03 6.33 11.18
C TRP A 417 7.11 7.55 10.95
N VAL A 418 7.17 8.10 9.74
CA VAL A 418 6.17 9.03 9.21
C VAL A 418 5.88 8.66 7.76
N LEU A 419 4.67 8.93 7.27
CA LEU A 419 4.32 8.82 5.85
C LEU A 419 4.10 10.21 5.29
N LEU A 420 4.84 10.57 4.24
CA LEU A 420 4.76 11.86 3.56
C LEU A 420 3.96 11.71 2.26
N SER A 421 2.98 12.59 2.07
CA SER A 421 2.19 12.69 0.84
C SER A 421 2.12 14.14 0.35
N SER A 422 2.18 14.33 -0.96
CA SER A 422 1.84 15.60 -1.60
C SER A 422 0.33 15.76 -1.83
N LYS A 423 -0.43 14.67 -1.68
CA LYS A 423 -1.88 14.62 -1.80
C LYS A 423 -2.51 14.42 -0.42
N LYS A 424 -3.84 14.53 -0.36
CA LYS A 424 -4.58 14.13 0.84
C LYS A 424 -4.53 12.61 1.00
N LEU A 425 -4.31 12.14 2.22
CA LEU A 425 -4.30 10.74 2.61
C LEU A 425 -5.72 10.15 2.68
N PHE A 426 -6.72 11.01 2.93
CA PHE A 426 -8.13 10.67 2.89
C PHE A 426 -8.89 11.63 1.97
N ALA A 427 -9.84 11.11 1.20
CA ALA A 427 -10.67 11.90 0.28
C ALA A 427 -11.46 12.98 1.03
N ASP A 428 -12.01 12.63 2.19
CA ASP A 428 -12.74 13.54 3.08
C ASP A 428 -12.53 13.21 4.57
N ASN A 429 -13.09 14.07 5.43
CA ASN A 429 -12.95 13.95 6.88
C ASN A 429 -13.78 12.80 7.46
N THR A 430 -14.92 12.45 6.87
CA THR A 430 -15.80 11.38 7.37
C THR A 430 -15.08 10.05 7.26
N ASN A 431 -14.52 9.73 6.10
CA ASN A 431 -13.80 8.48 5.90
C ASN A 431 -12.55 8.38 6.79
N ARG A 432 -11.86 9.52 7.03
CA ARG A 432 -10.78 9.59 8.00
C ARG A 432 -11.27 9.28 9.42
N ASP A 433 -12.35 9.93 9.83
CA ASP A 433 -12.88 9.85 11.20
C ASP A 433 -13.40 8.44 11.50
N ASP A 434 -14.10 7.81 10.55
CA ASP A 434 -14.52 6.40 10.63
C ASP A 434 -13.32 5.46 10.79
N TRP A 435 -12.25 5.70 10.01
CA TRP A 435 -11.02 4.91 10.15
C TRP A 435 -10.34 5.14 11.51
N PHE A 436 -10.32 6.38 12.01
CA PHE A 436 -9.71 6.71 13.30
C PHE A 436 -10.48 6.06 14.45
N GLU A 437 -11.81 6.16 14.45
CA GLU A 437 -12.67 5.51 15.43
C GLU A 437 -12.51 3.99 15.41
N ARG A 438 -12.52 3.38 14.21
CA ARG A 438 -12.27 1.95 14.06
C ARG A 438 -10.90 1.55 14.59
N THR A 439 -9.85 2.33 14.32
CA THR A 439 -8.50 2.09 14.83
C THR A 439 -8.43 2.14 16.35
N ILE A 440 -9.20 3.01 17.01
CA ILE A 440 -9.28 3.04 18.48
C ILE A 440 -9.96 1.77 19.01
N LYS A 441 -11.07 1.37 18.39
CA LYS A 441 -11.87 0.23 18.80
C LYS A 441 -11.19 -1.13 18.57
N GLU A 442 -10.54 -1.28 17.41
CA GLU A 442 -9.90 -2.52 16.94
C GLU A 442 -8.36 -2.43 17.01
N TYR A 443 -7.83 -1.64 17.95
CA TYR A 443 -6.42 -1.25 17.99
C TYR A 443 -5.45 -2.44 17.99
N SER A 444 -5.76 -3.53 18.69
CA SER A 444 -4.92 -4.74 18.75
C SER A 444 -4.84 -5.51 17.43
N SER A 445 -5.78 -5.24 16.51
CA SER A 445 -5.84 -5.86 15.18
C SER A 445 -5.35 -4.91 14.08
N ILE A 446 -5.55 -3.61 14.23
CA ILE A 446 -5.21 -2.59 13.23
C ILE A 446 -3.82 -1.99 13.46
N ASN A 447 -3.47 -1.69 14.71
CA ASN A 447 -2.24 -0.98 15.01
C ASN A 447 -1.05 -1.91 15.00
N ASN A 448 -0.09 -1.51 14.18
CA ASN A 448 1.17 -2.18 14.00
C ASN A 448 2.29 -1.21 14.37
N TRP A 449 3.31 -1.71 15.06
CA TRP A 449 4.58 -1.00 15.16
C TRP A 449 5.29 -1.13 13.81
N LEU A 450 5.08 -0.15 12.94
CA LEU A 450 5.70 -0.12 11.61
C LEU A 450 7.21 0.15 11.70
N THR A 451 7.98 -0.65 10.96
CA THR A 451 9.42 -0.47 10.76
C THR A 451 9.77 -0.82 9.32
N ALA A 452 10.93 -0.35 8.83
CA ALA A 452 11.42 -0.76 7.51
C ALA A 452 11.73 -2.27 7.40
N ASP A 453 11.93 -2.96 8.53
CA ASP A 453 12.27 -4.40 8.55
C ASP A 453 11.03 -5.30 8.68
N GLY A 454 9.83 -4.73 8.66
CA GLY A 454 8.56 -5.41 8.91
C GLY A 454 7.85 -4.92 10.17
N ALA A 455 6.53 -4.87 10.12
CA ALA A 455 5.67 -4.55 11.25
C ALA A 455 5.80 -5.54 12.43
N TYR A 456 5.80 -5.02 13.66
CA TYR A 456 5.77 -5.80 14.89
C TYR A 456 4.39 -5.72 15.55
N THR A 457 3.91 -6.87 16.06
CA THR A 457 2.67 -6.98 16.85
C THR A 457 2.90 -7.73 18.15
N LYS A 458 1.99 -7.57 19.10
CA LYS A 458 2.05 -8.24 20.39
C LYS A 458 2.04 -9.75 20.20
N LEU A 459 2.99 -10.44 20.83
CA LEU A 459 3.03 -11.91 20.83
C LEU A 459 2.30 -12.49 22.05
N PRO A 460 1.78 -13.73 21.95
CA PRO A 460 1.27 -14.49 23.08
C PRO A 460 2.30 -14.64 24.20
N TRP A 461 1.87 -14.86 25.44
CA TRP A 461 2.80 -15.17 26.53
C TRP A 461 3.41 -16.57 26.45
N SER A 462 2.75 -17.48 25.73
CA SER A 462 3.17 -18.86 25.48
C SER A 462 4.26 -18.97 24.39
N ILE A 463 5.25 -18.08 24.41
CA ILE A 463 6.34 -18.04 23.44
C ILE A 463 7.73 -18.01 24.11
N GLU A 464 8.77 -18.33 23.33
CA GLU A 464 10.16 -18.21 23.74
C GLU A 464 10.97 -17.29 22.82
N PRO A 465 11.84 -16.43 23.37
CA PRO A 465 11.99 -16.17 24.81
C PRO A 465 10.76 -15.50 25.43
N GLY A 466 10.33 -15.93 26.62
CA GLY A 466 9.09 -15.44 27.23
C GLY A 466 9.26 -14.05 27.84
N TYR A 467 8.67 -13.03 27.23
CA TYR A 467 8.64 -11.65 27.74
C TYR A 467 7.21 -11.11 27.72
N GLN A 468 6.77 -10.51 28.83
CA GLN A 468 5.42 -9.93 28.94
C GLN A 468 5.17 -8.88 27.85
N MET A 469 6.17 -8.05 27.57
CA MET A 469 6.17 -7.04 26.51
C MET A 469 6.86 -7.54 25.24
N GLY A 470 6.74 -8.84 24.92
CA GLY A 470 7.26 -9.42 23.68
C GLY A 470 6.40 -9.08 22.47
N TYR A 471 7.05 -8.59 21.42
CA TYR A 471 6.50 -8.27 20.10
C TYR A 471 7.33 -8.95 19.01
N GLY A 472 6.70 -9.38 17.93
CA GLY A 472 7.35 -10.09 16.83
C GLY A 472 6.71 -9.77 15.49
N ARG A 473 7.41 -10.12 14.42
CA ARG A 473 6.87 -10.09 13.06
C ARG A 473 5.96 -11.30 12.87
N ASN A 474 4.73 -11.18 13.34
CA ASN A 474 3.71 -12.22 13.21
C ASN A 474 3.13 -12.16 11.79
N ILE A 475 3.33 -13.22 11.01
CA ILE A 475 2.95 -13.27 9.59
C ILE A 475 1.45 -13.01 9.37
N GLY A 476 0.57 -13.55 10.23
CA GLY A 476 -0.88 -13.34 10.12
C GLY A 476 -1.30 -11.88 10.21
N ARG A 477 -0.54 -11.05 10.94
CA ARG A 477 -0.76 -9.59 11.02
C ARG A 477 0.09 -8.80 10.03
N LEU A 478 1.33 -9.25 9.79
CA LEU A 478 2.30 -8.62 8.88
C LEU A 478 1.76 -8.51 7.44
N GLN A 479 0.98 -9.50 7.01
CA GLN A 479 0.42 -9.53 5.66
C GLN A 479 -0.57 -8.38 5.39
N GLY A 480 -1.15 -7.72 6.40
CA GLY A 480 -1.91 -6.47 6.18
C GLY A 480 -3.31 -6.64 5.57
N GLY A 481 -3.93 -7.81 5.67
CA GLY A 481 -5.26 -8.12 5.11
C GLY A 481 -6.34 -7.15 5.56
N ILE A 482 -6.31 -6.69 6.82
CA ILE A 482 -7.24 -5.68 7.34
C ILE A 482 -7.18 -4.36 6.55
N TYR A 483 -6.00 -3.96 6.07
CA TYR A 483 -5.81 -2.77 5.25
C TYR A 483 -6.37 -2.98 3.84
N LEU A 484 -6.19 -4.18 3.27
CA LEU A 484 -6.71 -4.52 1.95
C LEU A 484 -8.24 -4.56 1.93
N THR A 485 -8.86 -5.17 2.95
CA THR A 485 -10.32 -5.16 3.12
C THR A 485 -10.84 -3.74 3.25
N ALA A 486 -10.25 -2.94 4.14
CA ALA A 486 -10.66 -1.54 4.31
C ALA A 486 -10.50 -0.73 3.02
N TYR A 487 -9.39 -0.89 2.30
CA TYR A 487 -9.15 -0.25 1.01
C TYR A 487 -10.16 -0.66 -0.05
N THR A 488 -10.63 -1.92 -0.05
CA THR A 488 -11.59 -2.40 -1.03
C THR A 488 -12.93 -1.65 -0.92
N GLY A 489 -13.35 -1.32 0.30
CA GLY A 489 -14.58 -0.58 0.55
C GLY A 489 -14.53 0.91 0.19
N ASN A 490 -13.44 1.62 0.52
CA ASN A 490 -13.39 3.09 0.45
C ASN A 490 -12.33 3.67 -0.52
N LYS A 491 -11.38 2.84 -0.98
CA LYS A 491 -10.28 3.22 -1.89
C LYS A 491 -9.41 4.38 -1.38
N GLU A 492 -9.27 4.53 -0.05
CA GLU A 492 -8.49 5.61 0.54
C GLU A 492 -7.00 5.48 0.29
N ARG A 493 -6.33 6.61 0.05
CA ARG A 493 -4.90 6.67 -0.29
C ARG A 493 -4.03 6.11 0.84
N TYR A 494 -4.31 6.48 2.08
CA TYR A 494 -3.59 5.95 3.24
C TYR A 494 -3.67 4.42 3.35
N LEU A 495 -4.83 3.84 3.02
CA LEU A 495 -5.02 2.39 3.08
C LEU A 495 -4.28 1.69 1.93
N GLN A 496 -4.24 2.30 0.74
CA GLN A 496 -3.36 1.85 -0.33
C GLN A 496 -1.90 1.84 0.12
N ASP A 497 -1.43 2.90 0.78
CA ASP A 497 -0.05 3.00 1.25
C ASP A 497 0.30 1.91 2.27
N LEU A 498 -0.63 1.60 3.18
CA LEU A 498 -0.46 0.50 4.14
C LEU A 498 -0.43 -0.88 3.48
N VAL A 499 -1.26 -1.12 2.45
CA VAL A 499 -1.22 -2.36 1.67
C VAL A 499 0.11 -2.50 0.93
N LEU A 500 0.58 -1.44 0.26
CA LEU A 500 1.88 -1.44 -0.41
C LEU A 500 3.03 -1.63 0.59
N ASN A 501 2.94 -1.06 1.79
CA ASN A 501 3.90 -1.29 2.86
C ASN A 501 3.91 -2.76 3.32
N ALA A 502 2.73 -3.40 3.46
CA ALA A 502 2.65 -4.80 3.86
C ALA A 502 3.24 -5.75 2.80
N ILE A 503 3.05 -5.46 1.50
CA ILE A 503 3.71 -6.20 0.41
C ILE A 503 5.23 -6.09 0.52
N ALA A 504 5.77 -4.88 0.75
CA ALA A 504 7.20 -4.68 0.96
C ALA A 504 7.70 -5.39 2.23
N ASP A 505 6.93 -5.36 3.32
CA ASP A 505 7.26 -6.06 4.56
C ASP A 505 7.36 -7.58 4.37
N LEU A 506 6.45 -8.19 3.60
CA LEU A 506 6.54 -9.61 3.22
C LEU A 506 7.77 -9.88 2.35
N ASP A 507 8.09 -8.99 1.41
CA ASP A 507 9.28 -9.16 0.57
C ASP A 507 10.58 -9.08 1.40
N VAL A 508 10.69 -8.09 2.30
CA VAL A 508 11.80 -7.96 3.25
C VAL A 508 11.91 -9.19 4.15
N PHE A 509 10.78 -9.65 4.71
CA PHE A 509 10.75 -10.81 5.60
C PHE A 509 11.18 -12.10 4.90
N SER A 510 10.83 -12.25 3.61
CA SER A 510 11.19 -13.42 2.81
C SER A 510 12.58 -13.33 2.15
N GLY A 511 13.32 -12.23 2.37
CA GLY A 511 14.62 -12.00 1.74
C GLY A 511 14.52 -11.80 0.22
N GLY A 512 13.54 -11.00 -0.23
CA GLY A 512 13.34 -10.66 -1.64
C GLY A 512 12.67 -11.75 -2.46
N ALA A 513 11.99 -12.72 -1.83
CA ALA A 513 11.40 -13.84 -2.56
C ALA A 513 10.13 -13.42 -3.33
N VAL A 514 9.35 -12.49 -2.76
CA VAL A 514 8.11 -12.00 -3.37
C VAL A 514 8.43 -11.26 -4.67
N THR A 515 9.35 -10.29 -4.64
CA THR A 515 9.75 -9.51 -5.82
C THR A 515 10.47 -10.36 -6.86
N ALA A 516 11.22 -11.38 -6.44
CA ALA A 516 11.86 -12.33 -7.36
C ALA A 516 10.88 -13.34 -8.01
N GLY A 517 9.58 -13.29 -7.68
CA GLY A 517 8.59 -14.24 -8.19
C GLY A 517 8.80 -15.69 -7.70
N ARG A 518 9.60 -15.89 -6.65
CA ARG A 518 9.81 -17.20 -6.02
C ARG A 518 8.67 -17.52 -5.07
N THR A 519 8.50 -18.78 -4.68
CA THR A 519 7.54 -19.19 -3.64
C THR A 519 8.05 -18.70 -2.27
N PRO A 520 7.49 -17.62 -1.69
CA PRO A 520 7.90 -17.23 -0.35
C PRO A 520 7.29 -18.22 0.65
N ILE A 521 8.13 -18.84 1.47
CA ILE A 521 7.67 -19.58 2.65
C ILE A 521 8.10 -18.78 3.87
N PHE A 522 7.12 -18.15 4.51
CA PHE A 522 7.29 -17.30 5.67
C PHE A 522 7.41 -18.18 6.91
N LYS A 523 8.55 -18.08 7.61
CA LYS A 523 8.82 -18.86 8.82
C LYS A 523 8.58 -18.01 10.07
N THR A 524 7.87 -18.55 11.04
CA THR A 524 7.69 -17.94 12.36
C THR A 524 9.04 -17.84 13.09
N GLU A 525 9.38 -16.65 13.57
CA GLU A 525 10.71 -16.35 14.14
C GLU A 525 10.82 -16.58 15.66
N TYR A 526 9.71 -16.87 16.34
CA TYR A 526 9.63 -17.13 17.77
C TYR A 526 9.06 -18.52 18.03
N THR A 527 9.43 -19.15 19.15
CA THR A 527 9.00 -20.53 19.44
C THR A 527 7.73 -20.51 20.28
N SER A 528 6.70 -21.24 19.89
CA SER A 528 5.57 -21.55 20.77
C SER A 528 6.01 -22.54 21.86
N THR A 529 5.77 -22.23 23.13
CA THR A 529 6.10 -23.13 24.26
C THR A 529 5.30 -24.43 24.18
N TRP A 530 4.07 -24.36 23.68
CA TRP A 530 3.22 -25.52 23.48
C TRP A 530 3.75 -26.42 22.36
N LEU A 531 4.05 -25.87 21.17
CA LEU A 531 4.59 -26.66 20.06
C LEU A 531 5.93 -27.31 20.44
N LYS A 532 6.79 -26.58 21.14
CA LYS A 532 8.05 -27.14 21.62
C LYS A 532 7.83 -28.24 22.65
N GLY A 533 6.94 -28.03 23.63
CA GLY A 533 6.67 -29.00 24.69
C GLY A 533 6.04 -30.29 24.16
N THR A 534 5.12 -30.19 23.20
CA THR A 534 4.39 -31.35 22.66
C THR A 534 5.14 -32.04 21.52
N TYR A 535 5.79 -31.30 20.62
CA TYR A 535 6.36 -31.83 19.37
C TYR A 535 7.87 -31.59 19.20
N GLY A 536 8.51 -30.88 20.13
CA GLY A 536 9.92 -30.49 20.01
C GLY A 536 10.18 -29.42 18.96
N THR A 537 9.14 -28.78 18.42
CA THR A 537 9.25 -27.75 17.37
C THR A 537 9.80 -26.45 17.95
N THR A 538 10.94 -25.99 17.44
CA THR A 538 11.54 -24.68 17.73
C THR A 538 11.53 -23.78 16.50
N ALA A 539 11.58 -22.48 16.70
CA ALA A 539 11.76 -21.51 15.62
C ALA A 539 13.15 -21.64 14.99
N PRO A 540 13.30 -21.33 13.69
CA PRO A 540 12.22 -20.96 12.78
C PRO A 540 11.41 -22.17 12.30
N TYR A 541 10.08 -22.05 12.27
CA TYR A 541 9.16 -23.09 11.76
C TYR A 541 8.12 -22.50 10.82
N VAL A 542 7.53 -23.33 9.97
CA VAL A 542 6.43 -22.95 9.08
C VAL A 542 5.12 -23.18 9.81
N ASP A 543 4.28 -22.16 9.81
CA ASP A 543 2.86 -22.24 10.16
C ASP A 543 2.09 -22.19 8.83
N THR A 544 1.42 -23.29 8.48
CA THR A 544 0.76 -23.41 7.17
C THR A 544 -0.41 -22.43 7.04
N ARG A 545 -1.14 -22.13 8.12
CA ARG A 545 -2.27 -21.19 8.08
C ARG A 545 -1.79 -19.76 7.79
N HIS A 546 -0.73 -19.34 8.48
CA HIS A 546 -0.16 -18.02 8.22
C HIS A 546 0.36 -17.86 6.78
N ASN A 547 0.88 -18.93 6.18
CA ASN A 547 1.36 -18.90 4.80
C ASN A 547 0.20 -18.91 3.79
N GLU A 548 -0.88 -19.62 4.07
CA GLU A 548 -2.13 -19.53 3.32
C GLU A 548 -2.63 -18.09 3.27
N ASN A 549 -2.74 -17.43 4.43
CA ASN A 549 -3.26 -16.06 4.54
C ASN A 549 -2.35 -15.05 3.82
N ALA A 550 -1.03 -15.20 3.92
CA ALA A 550 -0.09 -14.36 3.17
C ALA A 550 -0.22 -14.57 1.64
N ALA A 551 -0.44 -15.80 1.19
CA ALA A 551 -0.62 -16.10 -0.23
C ALA A 551 -1.94 -15.53 -0.78
N LEU A 552 -3.03 -15.66 -0.01
CA LEU A 552 -4.33 -15.05 -0.34
C LEU A 552 -4.22 -13.53 -0.38
N PHE A 553 -3.63 -12.90 0.63
CA PHE A 553 -3.38 -11.46 0.64
C PHE A 553 -2.66 -10.98 -0.61
N LEU A 554 -1.54 -11.63 -0.99
CA LEU A 554 -0.77 -11.24 -2.16
C LEU A 554 -1.59 -11.39 -3.46
N LYS A 555 -2.33 -12.50 -3.61
CA LYS A 555 -3.23 -12.70 -4.76
C LYS A 555 -4.31 -11.62 -4.80
N ASN A 556 -4.96 -11.32 -3.69
CA ASN A 556 -6.06 -10.36 -3.66
C ASN A 556 -5.54 -8.93 -3.87
N ALA A 557 -4.36 -8.60 -3.33
CA ALA A 557 -3.68 -7.35 -3.65
C ALA A 557 -3.35 -7.26 -5.15
N SER A 558 -2.99 -8.37 -5.81
CA SER A 558 -2.83 -8.41 -7.28
C SER A 558 -4.08 -7.94 -8.00
N GLU A 559 -5.24 -8.42 -7.60
CA GLU A 559 -6.52 -8.15 -8.27
C GLU A 559 -7.02 -6.73 -7.94
N ILE A 560 -6.95 -6.34 -6.67
CA ILE A 560 -7.50 -5.07 -6.17
C ILE A 560 -6.65 -3.86 -6.59
N LEU A 561 -5.33 -4.02 -6.69
CA LEU A 561 -4.37 -2.95 -7.02
C LEU A 561 -3.73 -3.09 -8.42
N ASP A 562 -4.19 -4.05 -9.22
CA ASP A 562 -3.67 -4.34 -10.57
C ASP A 562 -2.14 -4.57 -10.59
N ILE A 563 -1.68 -5.55 -9.79
CA ILE A 563 -0.26 -5.89 -9.59
C ILE A 563 0.03 -7.28 -10.18
N PRO A 564 0.18 -7.43 -11.50
CA PRO A 564 0.25 -8.74 -12.17
C PRO A 564 1.39 -9.65 -11.67
N GLN A 565 2.46 -9.09 -11.09
CA GLN A 565 3.56 -9.84 -10.48
C GLN A 565 3.12 -10.73 -9.30
N LEU A 566 1.99 -10.40 -8.67
CA LEU A 566 1.45 -11.11 -7.51
C LEU A 566 0.36 -12.13 -7.88
N ALA A 567 -0.10 -12.17 -9.13
CA ALA A 567 -1.26 -12.97 -9.56
C ALA A 567 -1.12 -14.48 -9.31
N GLU A 568 0.11 -14.99 -9.25
CA GLU A 568 0.41 -16.41 -9.03
C GLU A 568 0.85 -16.72 -7.59
N ALA A 569 0.68 -15.79 -6.64
CA ALA A 569 1.09 -16.00 -5.25
C ALA A 569 0.39 -17.21 -4.61
N ASN A 570 -0.89 -17.42 -4.93
CA ASN A 570 -1.64 -18.58 -4.48
C ASN A 570 -1.14 -19.89 -5.11
N LEU A 571 -0.78 -19.89 -6.40
CA LEU A 571 -0.24 -21.08 -7.09
C LEU A 571 1.04 -21.55 -6.43
N ARG A 572 1.91 -20.60 -6.06
CA ARG A 572 3.17 -20.88 -5.36
C ARG A 572 2.94 -21.54 -4.01
N TYR A 573 1.92 -21.13 -3.25
CA TYR A 573 1.54 -21.79 -2.00
C TYR A 573 0.88 -23.16 -2.24
N ALA A 574 0.04 -23.31 -3.28
CA ALA A 574 -0.54 -24.59 -3.65
C ALA A 574 0.55 -25.63 -3.98
N ASP A 575 1.61 -25.24 -4.69
CA ASP A 575 2.78 -26.10 -4.95
C ASP A 575 3.46 -26.55 -3.65
N PHE A 576 3.56 -25.65 -2.67
CA PHE A 576 4.08 -25.98 -1.35
C PHE A 576 3.17 -26.99 -0.61
N LEU A 577 1.85 -26.83 -0.66
CA LEU A 577 0.90 -27.80 -0.08
C LEU A 577 1.03 -29.18 -0.71
N VAL A 578 1.16 -29.26 -2.04
CA VAL A 578 1.41 -30.52 -2.76
C VAL A 578 2.71 -31.19 -2.29
N GLN A 579 3.75 -30.41 -2.02
CA GLN A 579 5.05 -30.92 -1.59
C GLN A 579 5.06 -31.45 -0.15
N GLN A 580 4.06 -31.16 0.68
CA GLN A 580 4.02 -31.58 2.10
C GLN A 580 4.15 -33.09 2.26
N LYS A 581 3.52 -33.86 1.36
CA LYS A 581 3.63 -35.33 1.32
C LYS A 581 5.07 -35.80 1.07
N ALA A 582 5.79 -35.14 0.16
CA ALA A 582 7.15 -35.51 -0.21
C ALA A 582 8.16 -35.20 0.90
N ILE A 583 7.97 -34.08 1.62
CA ILE A 583 8.82 -33.70 2.76
C ILE A 583 8.41 -34.39 4.07
N GLY A 584 7.38 -35.23 4.01
CA GLY A 584 6.91 -36.02 5.15
C GLY A 584 6.08 -35.25 6.17
N ASN A 585 5.63 -34.01 5.88
CA ASN A 585 4.80 -33.20 6.77
C ASN A 585 3.31 -33.62 6.74
N ILE A 586 3.06 -34.92 6.89
CA ILE A 586 1.71 -35.50 6.77
C ILE A 586 1.41 -36.54 7.84
N ILE A 587 0.14 -36.59 8.27
CA ILE A 587 -0.45 -37.72 8.99
C ILE A 587 -1.08 -38.65 7.95
N ARG A 588 -0.50 -39.84 7.76
CA ARG A 588 -1.02 -40.82 6.81
C ARG A 588 -2.24 -41.52 7.39
N VAL A 589 -3.41 -41.33 6.79
CA VAL A 589 -4.68 -41.94 7.27
C VAL A 589 -4.92 -43.30 6.62
N SER A 590 -4.62 -43.44 5.32
CA SER A 590 -4.74 -44.70 4.57
C SER A 590 -3.66 -44.79 3.48
N PRO A 591 -3.59 -45.89 2.68
CA PRO A 591 -2.70 -45.93 1.53
C PRO A 591 -2.92 -44.80 0.51
N SER A 592 -4.15 -44.29 0.41
CA SER A 592 -4.57 -43.29 -0.58
C SER A 592 -5.07 -41.97 0.02
N SER A 593 -4.93 -41.75 1.32
CA SER A 593 -5.38 -40.51 1.98
C SER A 593 -4.45 -40.08 3.11
N HIS A 594 -4.34 -38.78 3.31
CA HIS A 594 -3.49 -38.17 4.33
C HIS A 594 -4.05 -36.82 4.75
N LEU A 595 -3.48 -36.24 5.79
CA LEU A 595 -3.71 -34.87 6.23
C LEU A 595 -2.36 -34.16 6.34
N ILE A 596 -2.31 -32.85 6.04
CA ILE A 596 -1.10 -32.03 6.17
C ILE A 596 -1.04 -31.49 7.60
N ALA A 597 0.11 -31.66 8.27
CA ALA A 597 0.26 -31.19 9.64
C ALA A 597 0.46 -29.66 9.67
N ASP A 598 -0.16 -29.00 10.64
CA ASP A 598 -0.28 -27.54 10.71
C ASP A 598 1.09 -26.82 10.75
N TYR A 599 2.10 -27.48 11.33
CA TYR A 599 3.42 -26.90 11.54
C TYR A 599 4.52 -27.80 11.02
N TYR A 600 5.55 -27.16 10.46
CA TYR A 600 6.73 -27.86 9.96
C TYR A 600 8.03 -27.18 10.39
N ALA A 601 8.92 -27.95 11.03
CA ALA A 601 10.31 -27.58 11.21
C ALA A 601 11.21 -28.79 10.88
N PRO A 602 12.36 -28.58 10.22
CA PRO A 602 13.32 -29.67 10.02
C PRO A 602 13.73 -30.30 11.36
N GLY A 603 13.54 -31.62 11.48
CA GLY A 603 13.89 -32.38 12.67
C GLY A 603 12.87 -32.36 13.82
N SER A 604 11.73 -31.67 13.69
CA SER A 604 10.66 -31.76 14.69
C SER A 604 9.82 -33.03 14.51
N GLN A 605 9.11 -33.44 15.57
CA GLN A 605 8.05 -34.44 15.42
C GLN A 605 6.94 -33.87 14.54
N LYS A 606 6.18 -34.77 13.90
CA LYS A 606 4.99 -34.36 13.15
C LYS A 606 3.95 -33.79 14.11
N THR A 607 3.43 -32.62 13.80
CA THR A 607 2.43 -31.97 14.64
C THR A 607 1.04 -32.53 14.41
N HIS A 608 0.07 -31.96 15.12
CA HIS A 608 -1.35 -32.17 14.87
C HIS A 608 -1.78 -31.54 13.54
N VAL A 609 -3.00 -31.90 13.15
CA VAL A 609 -3.79 -31.31 12.08
C VAL A 609 -5.04 -30.74 12.73
N SER A 610 -5.32 -29.46 12.52
CA SER A 610 -6.59 -28.83 12.91
C SER A 610 -7.66 -29.07 11.85
N LEU A 611 -8.90 -29.37 12.25
CA LEU A 611 -9.97 -29.73 11.31
C LEU A 611 -10.33 -28.57 10.38
N ASN A 612 -10.55 -27.36 10.93
CA ASN A 612 -10.79 -26.16 10.12
C ASN A 612 -9.66 -25.91 9.10
N HIS A 613 -8.43 -26.21 9.50
CA HIS A 613 -7.26 -25.95 8.67
C HIS A 613 -7.14 -26.93 7.52
N ALA A 614 -7.31 -28.23 7.79
CA ALA A 614 -7.35 -29.24 6.72
C ALA A 614 -8.49 -28.98 5.72
N LEU A 615 -9.62 -28.44 6.18
CA LEU A 615 -10.72 -28.01 5.31
C LEU A 615 -10.34 -26.78 4.47
N GLY A 616 -9.66 -25.79 5.07
CA GLY A 616 -9.10 -24.62 4.40
C GLY A 616 -8.10 -25.00 3.30
N GLU A 617 -7.06 -25.78 3.63
CA GLU A 617 -6.05 -26.23 2.66
C GLU A 617 -6.66 -27.02 1.49
N MET A 618 -7.61 -27.90 1.78
CA MET A 618 -8.35 -28.64 0.78
C MET A 618 -9.12 -27.70 -0.15
N ARG A 619 -9.81 -26.69 0.42
CA ARG A 619 -10.56 -25.69 -0.34
C ARG A 619 -9.62 -24.84 -1.20
N PHE A 620 -8.52 -24.36 -0.64
CA PHE A 620 -7.47 -23.61 -1.31
C PHE A 620 -6.95 -24.34 -2.56
N LEU A 621 -6.68 -25.65 -2.43
CA LEU A 621 -6.24 -26.49 -3.54
C LEU A 621 -7.32 -26.66 -4.63
N LEU A 622 -8.59 -26.78 -4.24
CA LEU A 622 -9.71 -26.85 -5.21
C LEU A 622 -9.89 -25.54 -5.97
N GLU A 623 -9.76 -24.39 -5.31
CA GLU A 623 -9.80 -23.08 -5.95
C GLU A 623 -8.63 -22.88 -6.92
N THR A 624 -7.44 -23.28 -6.51
CA THR A 624 -6.23 -23.26 -7.35
C THR A 624 -6.40 -24.19 -8.57
N TYR A 625 -7.01 -25.37 -8.39
CA TYR A 625 -7.39 -26.23 -9.50
C TYR A 625 -8.41 -25.57 -10.43
N LYS A 626 -9.45 -24.89 -9.89
CA LYS A 626 -10.44 -24.18 -10.69
C LYS A 626 -9.77 -23.18 -11.64
N GLN A 627 -8.76 -22.45 -11.15
CA GLN A 627 -7.94 -21.48 -11.89
C GLN A 627 -7.01 -22.14 -12.93
N THR A 628 -6.29 -23.19 -12.56
CA THR A 628 -5.17 -23.72 -13.37
C THR A 628 -5.49 -24.97 -14.19
N LYS A 629 -6.53 -25.71 -13.80
CA LYS A 629 -6.81 -27.08 -14.25
C LYS A 629 -5.66 -28.07 -14.03
N ASN A 630 -4.75 -27.77 -13.10
CA ASN A 630 -3.68 -28.69 -12.74
C ASN A 630 -4.20 -29.81 -11.83
N GLU A 631 -4.29 -31.03 -12.39
CA GLU A 631 -4.78 -32.24 -11.72
C GLU A 631 -4.03 -32.59 -10.42
N THR A 632 -2.81 -32.09 -10.23
CA THR A 632 -2.05 -32.33 -9.00
C THR A 632 -2.71 -31.69 -7.79
N TYR A 633 -3.25 -30.48 -7.94
CA TYR A 633 -3.96 -29.79 -6.86
C TYR A 633 -5.28 -30.51 -6.56
N PHE A 634 -6.03 -30.87 -7.61
CA PHE A 634 -7.29 -31.61 -7.47
C PHE A 634 -7.08 -32.96 -6.78
N LYS A 635 -6.05 -33.71 -7.18
CA LYS A 635 -5.68 -34.98 -6.55
C LYS A 635 -5.34 -34.79 -5.07
N THR A 636 -4.51 -33.80 -4.74
CA THR A 636 -4.12 -33.53 -3.34
C THR A 636 -5.33 -33.17 -2.50
N ALA A 637 -6.22 -32.29 -2.99
CA ALA A 637 -7.47 -31.94 -2.30
C ALA A 637 -8.36 -33.17 -2.06
N ARG A 638 -8.47 -34.08 -3.03
CA ARG A 638 -9.22 -35.34 -2.86
C ARG A 638 -8.59 -36.27 -1.82
N GLU A 639 -7.26 -36.33 -1.74
CA GLU A 639 -6.55 -37.11 -0.72
C GLU A 639 -6.80 -36.54 0.70
N LEU A 640 -6.85 -35.21 0.84
CA LEU A 640 -7.21 -34.51 2.09
C LEU A 640 -8.66 -34.77 2.49
N LYS A 641 -9.60 -34.56 1.56
CA LYS A 641 -11.03 -34.84 1.75
C LYS A 641 -11.24 -36.27 2.24
N ALA A 642 -10.66 -37.26 1.55
CA ALA A 642 -10.73 -38.66 1.94
C ALA A 642 -10.09 -38.92 3.31
N GLY A 643 -9.04 -38.19 3.66
CA GLY A 643 -8.40 -38.24 4.99
C GLY A 643 -9.36 -37.83 6.10
N ILE A 644 -10.05 -36.70 5.93
CA ILE A 644 -11.06 -36.21 6.87
C ILE A 644 -12.21 -37.20 6.99
N GLU A 645 -12.73 -37.69 5.85
CA GLU A 645 -13.84 -38.63 5.79
C GLU A 645 -13.54 -39.98 6.44
N ASN A 646 -12.34 -40.52 6.24
CA ASN A 646 -11.92 -41.80 6.81
C ASN A 646 -11.76 -41.76 8.34
N LEU A 647 -11.65 -40.57 8.92
CA LEU A 647 -11.59 -40.38 10.38
C LEU A 647 -12.97 -40.19 11.01
N HIS A 648 -14.04 -39.97 10.24
CA HIS A 648 -15.41 -40.03 10.76
C HIS A 648 -15.76 -41.47 11.23
N PRO A 649 -16.53 -41.66 12.32
CA PRO A 649 -17.26 -40.65 13.10
C PRO A 649 -16.44 -39.98 14.20
N ARG A 650 -15.13 -40.24 14.30
CA ARG A 650 -14.31 -39.86 15.46
C ARG A 650 -14.11 -38.34 15.61
N TRP A 651 -14.37 -37.56 14.56
CA TRP A 651 -14.43 -36.09 14.62
C TRP A 651 -15.56 -35.58 15.52
N ILE A 652 -16.64 -36.35 15.68
CA ILE A 652 -17.81 -35.95 16.47
C ILE A 652 -17.61 -36.40 17.92
N ARG A 653 -17.74 -35.44 18.84
CA ARG A 653 -17.55 -35.62 20.28
C ARG A 653 -18.77 -36.27 20.92
N THR A 654 -18.53 -37.39 21.60
CA THR A 654 -19.54 -38.01 22.47
C THR A 654 -19.64 -37.33 23.83
N ASP A 655 -18.57 -36.69 24.29
CA ASP A 655 -18.48 -36.03 25.61
C ASP A 655 -19.06 -34.60 25.61
N ARG A 656 -19.34 -34.03 24.43
CA ARG A 656 -19.95 -32.71 24.25
C ARG A 656 -21.12 -32.71 23.27
N ALA A 657 -21.99 -33.71 23.40
CA ALA A 657 -23.29 -33.76 22.72
C ALA A 657 -23.24 -33.40 21.20
N GLY A 658 -22.23 -33.86 20.47
CA GLY A 658 -22.14 -33.64 19.03
C GLY A 658 -21.30 -32.44 18.57
N ASP A 659 -20.60 -31.74 19.45
CA ASP A 659 -19.54 -30.80 19.05
C ASP A 659 -18.42 -31.53 18.27
N LEU A 660 -17.56 -30.78 17.58
CA LEU A 660 -16.43 -31.35 16.84
C LEU A 660 -15.14 -31.28 17.66
N TRP A 661 -14.24 -32.23 17.43
CA TRP A 661 -12.86 -32.12 17.89
C TRP A 661 -12.09 -31.11 17.06
N TYR A 662 -11.32 -30.26 17.74
CA TYR A 662 -10.48 -29.26 17.07
C TYR A 662 -9.39 -29.89 16.21
N GLN A 663 -8.68 -30.89 16.74
CA GLN A 663 -7.46 -31.42 16.10
C GLN A 663 -7.28 -32.92 16.29
N VAL A 664 -6.44 -33.51 15.43
CA VAL A 664 -5.94 -34.89 15.53
C VAL A 664 -4.42 -34.93 15.42
N ASN A 665 -3.75 -35.74 16.25
CA ASN A 665 -2.29 -35.93 16.19
C ASN A 665 -1.87 -37.20 15.42
N GLY A 666 -0.57 -37.40 15.23
CA GLY A 666 -0.02 -38.56 14.50
C GLY A 666 -0.33 -39.93 15.09
N ASN A 667 -0.77 -40.00 16.36
CA ASN A 667 -1.25 -41.21 17.02
C ASN A 667 -2.77 -41.38 16.91
N PHE A 668 -3.41 -40.56 16.07
CA PHE A 668 -4.86 -40.46 15.93
C PHE A 668 -5.59 -40.16 17.24
N GLN A 669 -4.98 -39.39 18.15
CA GLN A 669 -5.68 -38.88 19.33
C GLN A 669 -6.34 -37.56 18.98
N PHE A 670 -7.63 -37.45 19.28
CA PHE A 670 -8.46 -36.28 19.02
C PHE A 670 -8.54 -35.44 20.30
N THR A 671 -8.27 -34.15 20.19
CA THR A 671 -8.16 -33.24 21.35
C THR A 671 -8.59 -31.81 20.98
N GLY A 672 -8.70 -30.95 21.99
CA GLY A 672 -9.02 -29.53 21.81
C GLY A 672 -10.52 -29.24 21.68
N ASN A 673 -10.93 -28.08 22.16
CA ASN A 673 -12.28 -27.57 21.91
C ASN A 673 -12.27 -26.85 20.58
N ASP A 674 -13.22 -27.19 19.73
CA ASP A 674 -13.38 -26.52 18.46
C ASP A 674 -13.91 -25.09 18.67
N TYR A 675 -13.65 -24.22 17.70
CA TYR A 675 -14.21 -22.87 17.68
C TYR A 675 -15.73 -22.93 17.53
N ASP A 676 -16.44 -21.91 18.02
CA ASP A 676 -17.90 -21.90 17.99
C ASP A 676 -18.43 -22.11 16.56
N TRP A 677 -17.92 -21.37 15.58
CA TRP A 677 -18.51 -21.38 14.23
C TRP A 677 -17.51 -21.56 13.09
N LEU A 678 -16.19 -21.47 13.33
CA LEU A 678 -15.17 -21.53 12.28
C LEU A 678 -15.22 -22.85 11.48
N THR A 679 -15.10 -23.98 12.16
CA THR A 679 -15.13 -25.29 11.49
C THR A 679 -16.48 -25.56 10.81
N LEU A 680 -17.58 -25.04 11.35
CA LEU A 680 -18.89 -25.13 10.71
C LEU A 680 -18.91 -24.38 9.37
N MET A 681 -18.36 -23.16 9.35
CA MET A 681 -18.20 -22.37 8.14
C MET A 681 -17.34 -23.12 7.11
N ASP A 682 -16.18 -23.64 7.51
CA ASP A 682 -15.27 -24.35 6.61
C ASP A 682 -15.89 -25.63 6.03
N LEU A 683 -16.72 -26.34 6.80
CA LEU A 683 -17.47 -27.49 6.29
C LEU A 683 -18.48 -27.07 5.21
N LEU A 684 -19.24 -25.99 5.45
CA LEU A 684 -20.23 -25.46 4.50
C LEU A 684 -19.54 -24.97 3.21
N LEU A 685 -18.45 -24.21 3.34
CA LEU A 685 -17.67 -23.73 2.20
C LEU A 685 -16.96 -24.88 1.46
N GLY A 686 -16.54 -25.92 2.18
CA GLY A 686 -16.00 -27.14 1.60
C GLY A 686 -17.01 -27.86 0.70
N GLN A 687 -18.28 -27.96 1.12
CA GLN A 687 -19.33 -28.57 0.27
C GLN A 687 -19.54 -27.80 -1.03
N ILE A 688 -19.59 -26.47 -0.96
CA ILE A 688 -19.69 -25.60 -2.15
C ILE A 688 -18.48 -25.84 -3.07
N ALA A 689 -17.27 -25.84 -2.51
CA ALA A 689 -16.05 -26.07 -3.29
C ALA A 689 -16.01 -27.45 -3.96
N PHE A 690 -16.60 -28.48 -3.35
CA PHE A 690 -16.74 -29.79 -3.99
C PHE A 690 -17.65 -29.71 -5.21
N GLU A 691 -18.86 -29.19 -5.02
CA GLU A 691 -19.89 -29.13 -6.07
C GLU A 691 -19.40 -28.29 -7.26
N GLU A 692 -18.77 -27.13 -7.01
CA GLU A 692 -18.20 -26.28 -8.05
C GLU A 692 -17.07 -26.92 -8.86
N ASN A 693 -16.35 -27.88 -8.27
CA ASN A 693 -15.24 -28.58 -8.91
C ASN A 693 -15.63 -29.99 -9.38
N GLY A 694 -16.93 -30.28 -9.49
CA GLY A 694 -17.46 -31.55 -10.01
C GLY A 694 -17.24 -32.75 -9.07
N LEU A 695 -16.96 -32.50 -7.79
CA LEU A 695 -16.95 -33.53 -6.75
C LEU A 695 -18.35 -33.69 -6.15
N PRO A 696 -18.77 -34.92 -5.84
CA PRO A 696 -20.04 -35.14 -5.17
C PRO A 696 -20.01 -34.55 -3.76
N ARG A 697 -21.14 -33.96 -3.35
CA ARG A 697 -21.41 -33.54 -1.98
C ARG A 697 -21.10 -34.67 -0.99
N SER A 698 -20.41 -34.35 0.11
CA SER A 698 -20.01 -35.34 1.11
C SER A 698 -21.14 -35.57 2.13
N THR A 699 -21.70 -36.78 2.14
CA THR A 699 -22.67 -37.17 3.18
C THR A 699 -22.06 -37.25 4.58
N ILE A 700 -20.73 -37.40 4.67
CA ILE A 700 -20.01 -37.37 5.95
C ILE A 700 -19.89 -35.92 6.45
N PHE A 701 -19.61 -34.96 5.58
CA PHE A 701 -19.57 -33.56 5.96
C PHE A 701 -20.95 -33.07 6.37
N ASP A 702 -22.02 -33.52 5.70
CA ASP A 702 -23.40 -33.22 6.12
C ASP A 702 -23.71 -33.70 7.55
N LYS A 703 -23.19 -34.87 7.95
CA LYS A 703 -23.31 -35.37 9.33
C LYS A 703 -22.57 -34.46 10.32
N MET A 704 -21.36 -34.03 9.98
CA MET A 704 -20.57 -33.14 10.84
C MET A 704 -21.20 -31.73 10.94
N ILE A 705 -21.68 -31.17 9.82
CA ILE A 705 -22.41 -29.89 9.77
C ILE A 705 -23.65 -29.95 10.66
N ARG A 706 -24.48 -30.97 10.50
CA ARG A 706 -25.68 -31.15 11.32
C ARG A 706 -25.33 -31.28 12.80
N SER A 707 -24.33 -32.09 13.13
CA SER A 707 -23.89 -32.30 14.51
C SER A 707 -23.43 -30.99 15.16
N LYS A 708 -22.55 -30.23 14.49
CA LYS A 708 -22.04 -28.95 14.99
C LYS A 708 -23.12 -27.88 15.07
N ALA A 709 -23.95 -27.73 14.04
CA ALA A 709 -25.04 -26.76 14.05
C ALA A 709 -26.05 -27.05 15.16
N GLN A 710 -26.40 -28.32 15.37
CA GLN A 710 -27.27 -28.73 16.47
C GLN A 710 -26.64 -28.43 17.83
N TYR A 711 -25.35 -28.74 18.01
CA TYR A 711 -24.61 -28.40 19.23
C TYR A 711 -24.69 -26.90 19.55
N LEU A 712 -24.49 -26.01 18.57
CA LEU A 712 -24.56 -24.56 18.79
C LEU A 712 -25.96 -24.12 19.20
N VAL A 713 -27.00 -24.65 18.55
CA VAL A 713 -28.40 -24.35 18.88
C VAL A 713 -28.76 -24.86 20.29
N ASP A 714 -28.42 -26.11 20.61
CA ASP A 714 -28.75 -26.74 21.88
C ASP A 714 -28.05 -26.05 23.07
N ASN A 715 -26.88 -25.45 22.83
CA ASN A 715 -26.12 -24.71 23.84
C ASN A 715 -26.35 -23.20 23.79
N ASN A 716 -27.29 -22.72 22.96
CA ASN A 716 -27.63 -21.30 22.81
C ASN A 716 -26.40 -20.42 22.46
N ILE A 717 -25.51 -20.95 21.63
CA ILE A 717 -24.34 -20.24 21.09
C ILE A 717 -24.80 -19.49 19.82
N GLU A 718 -24.51 -18.19 19.76
CA GLU A 718 -24.94 -17.35 18.64
C GLU A 718 -24.25 -17.77 17.33
N ILE A 719 -25.06 -18.01 16.29
CA ILE A 719 -24.58 -18.31 14.94
C ILE A 719 -24.64 -17.04 14.10
N LYS A 720 -23.51 -16.65 13.51
CA LYS A 720 -23.43 -15.48 12.61
C LYS A 720 -24.46 -15.60 11.48
N SER A 721 -25.15 -14.51 11.15
CA SER A 721 -26.23 -14.50 10.13
C SER A 721 -25.81 -15.10 8.79
N GLN A 722 -24.57 -14.87 8.35
CA GLN A 722 -24.03 -15.41 7.10
C GLN A 722 -24.01 -16.95 7.10
N ILE A 723 -23.68 -17.56 8.24
CA ILE A 723 -23.66 -19.02 8.43
C ILE A 723 -25.08 -19.56 8.47
N VAL A 724 -26.02 -18.85 9.10
CA VAL A 724 -27.44 -19.22 9.09
C VAL A 724 -27.96 -19.30 7.64
N LEU A 725 -27.61 -18.32 6.81
CA LEU A 725 -28.00 -18.31 5.40
C LEU A 725 -27.37 -19.47 4.61
N LEU A 726 -26.10 -19.78 4.84
CA LEU A 726 -25.44 -20.94 4.23
C LEU A 726 -26.07 -22.27 4.67
N LEU A 727 -26.41 -22.41 5.96
CA LEU A 727 -27.11 -23.59 6.48
C LEU A 727 -28.47 -23.78 5.80
N GLU A 728 -29.24 -22.70 5.63
CA GLU A 728 -30.52 -22.76 4.91
C GLU A 728 -30.35 -23.19 3.46
N GLN A 729 -29.44 -22.54 2.74
CA GLN A 729 -29.15 -22.83 1.33
C GLN A 729 -28.72 -24.29 1.12
N GLN A 730 -28.00 -24.86 2.08
CA GLN A 730 -27.51 -26.23 2.02
C GLN A 730 -28.44 -27.27 2.67
N GLY A 731 -29.68 -26.91 3.00
CA GLY A 731 -30.69 -27.86 3.45
C GLY A 731 -30.67 -28.20 4.96
N PHE A 732 -30.04 -27.36 5.78
CA PHE A 732 -30.00 -27.44 7.25
C PHE A 732 -30.86 -26.38 7.95
N GLY A 733 -31.74 -25.70 7.20
CA GLY A 733 -32.64 -24.69 7.75
C GLY A 733 -33.61 -25.21 8.81
N ASP A 734 -33.81 -26.54 8.88
CA ASP A 734 -34.60 -27.19 9.93
C ASP A 734 -33.99 -27.02 11.33
N ILE A 735 -32.66 -26.90 11.42
CA ILE A 735 -31.91 -26.75 12.68
C ILE A 735 -31.98 -25.32 13.21
N VAL A 736 -31.95 -24.33 12.31
CA VAL A 736 -31.77 -22.90 12.66
C VAL A 736 -33.04 -22.05 12.49
N LYS A 737 -34.24 -22.65 12.55
CA LYS A 737 -35.53 -21.98 12.25
C LYS A 737 -35.75 -20.67 13.01
N SER A 738 -35.39 -20.60 14.30
CA SER A 738 -35.55 -19.38 15.12
C SER A 738 -34.55 -18.28 14.73
N ALA A 739 -33.29 -18.63 14.51
CA ALA A 739 -32.24 -17.70 14.05
C ALA A 739 -32.50 -17.20 12.62
N SER A 740 -33.04 -18.06 11.74
CA SER A 740 -33.45 -17.76 10.36
C SER A 740 -34.43 -16.59 10.28
N ALA A 741 -35.48 -16.61 11.12
CA ALA A 741 -36.49 -15.55 11.16
C ALA A 741 -35.88 -14.20 11.54
N SER A 742 -34.91 -14.19 12.47
CA SER A 742 -34.17 -12.99 12.89
C SER A 742 -33.23 -12.45 11.80
N ALA A 743 -32.54 -13.33 11.06
CA ALA A 743 -31.67 -12.94 9.96
C ALA A 743 -32.47 -12.30 8.80
N LYS A 744 -33.62 -12.90 8.45
CA LYS A 744 -34.53 -12.39 7.41
C LYS A 744 -35.17 -11.05 7.78
N ALA A 745 -35.54 -10.85 9.05
CA ALA A 745 -36.07 -9.58 9.53
C ALA A 745 -35.06 -8.42 9.42
N ARG A 746 -33.75 -8.71 9.38
CA ARG A 746 -32.67 -7.73 9.21
C ARG A 746 -32.35 -7.39 7.75
N GLY A 747 -33.08 -7.94 6.77
CA GLY A 747 -32.94 -7.61 5.35
C GLY A 747 -31.62 -8.03 4.70
N GLN A 748 -30.81 -8.89 5.34
CA GLN A 748 -29.54 -9.37 4.79
C GLN A 748 -29.80 -10.38 3.66
N LYS A 749 -29.58 -9.97 2.41
CA LYS A 749 -29.32 -10.90 1.31
C LYS A 749 -27.83 -11.21 1.30
N LEU A 750 -27.46 -12.48 1.37
CA LEU A 750 -26.11 -12.91 1.05
C LEU A 750 -26.06 -13.11 -0.46
N ASP A 751 -25.40 -12.21 -1.17
CA ASP A 751 -24.88 -12.55 -2.49
C ASP A 751 -23.49 -13.15 -2.29
N LEU A 752 -23.35 -14.44 -2.56
CA LEU A 752 -22.07 -15.16 -2.46
C LEU A 752 -21.05 -14.62 -3.47
N ASP A 753 -21.50 -13.86 -4.47
CA ASP A 753 -20.65 -13.14 -5.43
C ASP A 753 -20.22 -11.74 -4.92
N GLU A 754 -20.86 -11.18 -3.88
CA GLU A 754 -20.55 -9.84 -3.32
C GLU A 754 -19.76 -9.85 -2.00
N LEU A 755 -19.72 -10.96 -1.26
CA LEU A 755 -18.78 -11.12 -0.13
C LEU A 755 -17.49 -11.73 -0.68
N PRO A 756 -16.36 -10.99 -0.74
CA PRO A 756 -15.10 -11.62 -1.06
C PRO A 756 -14.91 -12.78 -0.10
N LYS A 757 -14.64 -13.97 -0.64
CA LYS A 757 -14.42 -15.20 0.14
C LYS A 757 -13.36 -15.02 1.24
N ASP A 758 -12.46 -14.08 1.01
CA ASP A 758 -11.40 -13.63 1.91
C ASP A 758 -11.90 -12.82 3.11
N GLU A 759 -13.04 -12.14 3.02
CA GLU A 759 -13.69 -11.51 4.18
C GLU A 759 -14.23 -12.56 5.15
N LEU A 760 -14.65 -13.74 4.68
CA LEU A 760 -15.09 -14.83 5.55
C LEU A 760 -13.92 -15.50 6.27
N ASP A 761 -12.76 -15.60 5.62
CA ASP A 761 -11.51 -16.08 6.21
C ASP A 761 -10.89 -15.05 7.18
N LEU A 762 -11.02 -13.75 6.89
CA LEU A 762 -10.61 -12.67 7.81
C LEU A 762 -11.59 -12.46 8.97
N LEU A 763 -12.87 -12.79 8.81
CA LEU A 763 -13.87 -12.78 9.89
C LEU A 763 -13.68 -13.95 10.87
N ALA A 764 -12.93 -14.97 10.44
CA ALA A 764 -12.56 -16.22 11.12
C ALA A 764 -11.29 -16.12 11.97
N GLU A 765 -10.39 -15.19 11.64
CA GLU A 765 -9.32 -14.70 12.52
C GLU A 765 -9.84 -13.70 13.56
#